data_AF-A0A2J6RI63-F1
#
_entry.id   AF-A0A2J6RI63-F1
#
_cell.length_a   1.000
_cell.length_b   1.000
_cell.length_c   1.000
_cell.angle_alpha   90.00
_cell.angle_beta   90.00
_cell.angle_gamma   90.00
#
_symmetry.space_group_name_H-M   'P 1'
#
loop_
_entity.id
_entity.type
_entity.pdbx_description
1 polymer ?
#
loop_
_entity_poly.entity_id
_entity_poly.type
_entity_poly.pdbx_seq_one_letter_code
_entity_poly.pdbx_strand_id
1 'polypeptide(L)'
;MHLVPKELDKLVISQLGLLAQRRLARGVKLNHSEACALIANNLQELIRDGNHTVADLMSIGATMLGRRHVLPSVSSTLTEIMVEGTFPTGTYLVTVHHPISSDDGDLAKALYGSFLPIPDKEIFPLPQKEEYEPTKQPGAVVTVKGKIVLNEGRKRIKLKVISKGDRPIQIGSHYHFIETNPQLEFDRIKAYGYRLDIAAGTSVRFEPGDSKTVTLVAIGGHKVIRGGNHLATGRVDLSRSEEILAKLQQAGFSHTEDPHGDAAHIDMFEMDRASYATMFGPTVGDTVRLGFTDLWIKVEKDLTSYGDECKFGGGKTLREGMGQATGVSDEVSLDLAIVNALIVDWSGIYKADIGVKNGVIVGIGKAGNPDVMEGVSPNMIVGSCTDVIAGEGKIITAGGFDTHIHFICPQQVYEAISSGITTILGGGTGPSAGTSATTCTPGKNYMREMLQACDTLPVNLGITGKGNDSSPLALREQVIAGACGLKLHEDWGTTPSAIDSCLTVCDELDVQCLIHTDTLNESGFVESTIAAFKDRSIHTYHTEGAGGGHAPDIISVVEHANVLPSSTNPTRPYTRNTLDEHLDMLMVCHHLSKNIPEDVAFAESRIRAETIAAEDVLHDLGAISMMSSDSQAMGRCGEVILRTWNTAHKNKVQRGTLKEDEGTGADNFRVKRYVSKYTINPAVAQGMSHVIGSVEVGKLADLVVWDPAWFGTKPMTVIKSGFIAWAQMGDPNASIPTVQPIIARPMFAPLVPSTSVLFVSEASITSGNIDSYGLKKKIAAVKNCRNIGKKDMKFNDVMPKMKVDPENYRVEADGVHATCEAATSLPLTQAAYVY
;
A
#
# COMPACT_ATOMS: atom_id res chain seq x y z
N MET A 1 24.42 -18.25 -26.61
CA MET A 1 24.56 -17.27 -25.52
C MET A 1 24.59 -17.93 -24.14
N HIS A 2 23.81 -18.99 -23.86
CA HIS A 2 23.80 -19.64 -22.54
C HIS A 2 23.56 -18.67 -21.37
N LEU A 3 22.67 -17.69 -21.57
CA LEU A 3 22.35 -16.67 -20.58
C LEU A 3 21.64 -17.29 -19.39
N VAL A 4 22.13 -17.01 -18.18
CA VAL A 4 21.43 -17.33 -16.93
C VAL A 4 20.46 -16.20 -16.54
N PRO A 5 19.47 -16.44 -15.66
CA PRO A 5 18.43 -15.44 -15.36
C PRO A 5 18.94 -14.05 -14.95
N LYS A 6 20.02 -13.97 -14.17
CA LYS A 6 20.61 -12.68 -13.78
C LYS A 6 21.11 -11.86 -14.97
N GLU A 7 21.58 -12.51 -16.04
CA GLU A 7 22.03 -11.81 -17.24
C GLU A 7 20.85 -11.19 -18.00
N LEU A 8 19.68 -11.85 -17.99
CA LEU A 8 18.46 -11.27 -18.55
C LEU A 8 18.03 -10.02 -17.78
N ASP A 9 18.09 -10.04 -16.45
CA ASP A 9 17.79 -8.87 -15.61
C ASP A 9 18.75 -7.70 -15.92
N LYS A 10 20.06 -7.98 -16.11
CA LYS A 10 21.03 -6.95 -16.48
C LYS A 10 20.76 -6.37 -17.89
N LEU A 11 20.24 -7.16 -18.82
CA LEU A 11 19.80 -6.66 -20.13
C LEU A 11 18.56 -5.76 -20.03
N VAL A 12 17.62 -6.06 -19.12
CA VAL A 12 16.43 -5.21 -18.88
C VAL A 12 16.84 -3.81 -18.41
N ILE A 13 17.72 -3.71 -17.40
CA ILE A 13 18.17 -2.39 -16.93
C ILE A 13 19.03 -1.68 -17.97
N SER A 14 19.85 -2.41 -18.72
CA SER A 14 20.63 -1.82 -19.81
C SER A 14 19.72 -1.21 -20.88
N GLN A 15 18.65 -1.90 -21.27
CA GLN A 15 17.68 -1.38 -22.23
C GLN A 15 17.04 -0.06 -21.76
N LEU A 16 16.66 0.04 -20.49
CA LEU A 16 16.14 1.28 -19.92
C LEU A 16 17.23 2.36 -19.80
N GLY A 17 18.46 1.98 -19.47
CA GLY A 17 19.61 2.90 -19.42
C GLY A 17 19.90 3.52 -20.79
N LEU A 18 19.93 2.71 -21.85
CA LEU A 18 20.09 3.18 -23.23
C LEU A 18 18.94 4.10 -23.67
N LEU A 19 17.70 3.78 -23.29
CA LEU A 19 16.55 4.66 -23.51
C LEU A 19 16.73 6.00 -22.79
N ALA A 20 17.14 5.97 -21.53
CA ALA A 20 17.39 7.15 -20.72
C ALA A 20 18.54 8.00 -21.31
N GLN A 21 19.61 7.40 -21.81
CA GLN A 21 20.68 8.11 -22.53
C GLN A 21 20.14 8.85 -23.77
N ARG A 22 19.27 8.20 -24.57
CA ARG A 22 18.61 8.85 -25.73
C ARG A 22 17.65 9.98 -25.33
N ARG A 23 17.01 9.88 -24.17
CA ARG A 23 16.15 10.92 -23.60
C ARG A 23 17.00 12.10 -23.13
N LEU A 24 18.07 11.84 -22.39
CA LEU A 24 19.02 12.84 -21.92
C LEU A 24 19.69 13.59 -23.08
N ALA A 25 20.17 12.87 -24.10
CA ALA A 25 20.85 13.46 -25.26
C ALA A 25 20.00 14.45 -26.07
N ARG A 26 18.66 14.43 -25.91
CA ARG A 26 17.73 15.39 -26.54
C ARG A 26 17.11 16.39 -25.56
N GLY A 27 17.63 16.51 -24.35
CA GLY A 27 17.18 17.53 -23.38
C GLY A 27 16.07 17.11 -22.42
N VAL A 28 15.73 15.83 -22.32
CA VAL A 28 14.71 15.37 -21.36
C VAL A 28 15.31 15.33 -19.95
N LYS A 29 14.64 15.96 -18.98
CA LYS A 29 14.92 15.76 -17.56
C LYS A 29 14.44 14.37 -17.13
N LEU A 30 15.37 13.52 -16.70
CA LEU A 30 15.08 12.13 -16.37
C LEU A 30 14.32 12.01 -15.04
N ASN A 31 13.35 11.10 -14.98
CA ASN A 31 12.70 10.69 -13.73
C ASN A 31 13.57 9.69 -12.95
N HIS A 32 13.05 9.20 -11.82
CA HIS A 32 13.78 8.29 -10.92
C HIS A 32 14.25 7.01 -11.64
N SER A 33 13.34 6.32 -12.33
CA SER A 33 13.63 5.05 -12.98
C SER A 33 14.65 5.21 -14.11
N GLU A 34 14.52 6.30 -14.89
CA GLU A 34 15.46 6.61 -15.97
C GLU A 34 16.85 6.99 -15.47
N ALA A 35 16.93 7.86 -14.45
CA ALA A 35 18.20 8.27 -13.85
C ALA A 35 18.91 7.07 -13.21
N CYS A 36 18.18 6.24 -12.46
CA CYS A 36 18.70 5.01 -11.86
C CYS A 36 19.23 4.05 -12.93
N ALA A 37 18.45 3.79 -13.98
CA ALA A 37 18.84 2.87 -15.04
C ALA A 37 20.02 3.37 -15.87
N LEU A 38 20.10 4.68 -16.14
CA LEU A 38 21.24 5.28 -16.84
C LEU A 38 22.53 5.08 -16.05
N ILE A 39 22.52 5.46 -14.76
CA ILE A 39 23.71 5.32 -13.91
C ILE A 39 24.07 3.84 -13.78
N ALA A 40 23.10 2.98 -13.48
CA ALA A 40 23.34 1.55 -13.36
C ALA A 40 23.91 0.92 -14.64
N ASN A 41 23.36 1.27 -15.81
CA ASN A 41 23.86 0.82 -17.11
C ASN A 41 25.32 1.23 -17.32
N ASN A 42 25.64 2.50 -17.09
CA ASN A 42 27.01 2.99 -17.32
C ASN A 42 28.00 2.38 -16.34
N LEU A 43 27.59 2.13 -15.09
CA LEU A 43 28.41 1.39 -14.14
C LEU A 43 28.68 -0.04 -14.64
N GLN A 44 27.69 -0.74 -15.21
CA GLN A 44 27.91 -2.07 -15.79
C GLN A 44 28.92 -2.04 -16.95
N GLU A 45 28.85 -1.04 -17.82
CA GLU A 45 29.82 -0.87 -18.92
C GLU A 45 31.23 -0.59 -18.39
N LEU A 46 31.37 0.30 -17.40
CA LEU A 46 32.67 0.59 -16.79
C LEU A 46 33.25 -0.60 -16.01
N ILE A 47 32.39 -1.42 -15.37
CA ILE A 47 32.79 -2.70 -14.78
C ILE A 47 33.33 -3.64 -15.87
N ARG A 48 32.61 -3.72 -17.00
CA ARG A 48 32.96 -4.58 -18.13
C ARG A 48 34.30 -4.19 -18.76
N ASP A 49 34.64 -2.91 -18.79
CA ASP A 49 35.94 -2.43 -19.28
C ASP A 49 37.12 -2.86 -18.40
N GLY A 50 36.88 -3.13 -17.11
CA GLY A 50 37.87 -3.71 -16.21
C GLY A 50 38.98 -2.75 -15.77
N ASN A 51 38.83 -1.44 -16.01
CA ASN A 51 39.84 -0.42 -15.72
C ASN A 51 39.59 0.36 -14.41
N HIS A 52 38.52 0.03 -13.69
CA HIS A 52 38.08 0.74 -12.48
C HIS A 52 37.89 -0.22 -11.32
N THR A 53 38.26 0.23 -10.12
CA THR A 53 37.94 -0.46 -8.86
C THR A 53 36.51 -0.14 -8.43
N VAL A 54 35.99 -0.89 -7.44
CA VAL A 54 34.69 -0.57 -6.81
C VAL A 54 34.67 0.88 -6.30
N ALA A 55 35.72 1.33 -5.62
CA ALA A 55 35.80 2.67 -5.05
C ALA A 55 35.78 3.77 -6.13
N ASP A 56 36.43 3.54 -7.27
CA ASP A 56 36.39 4.47 -8.41
C ASP A 56 34.96 4.61 -8.93
N LEU A 57 34.25 3.49 -9.09
CA LEU A 57 32.89 3.46 -9.63
C LEU A 57 31.86 4.07 -8.67
N MET A 58 32.04 3.90 -7.36
CA MET A 58 31.25 4.61 -6.34
C MET A 58 31.33 6.13 -6.54
N SER A 59 32.53 6.63 -6.82
CA SER A 59 32.77 8.06 -7.04
C SER A 59 32.27 8.52 -8.42
N ILE A 60 32.54 7.76 -9.48
CA ILE A 60 32.15 8.07 -10.85
C ILE A 60 30.62 8.17 -10.99
N GLY A 61 29.88 7.22 -10.42
CA GLY A 61 28.42 7.20 -10.49
C GLY A 61 27.76 8.46 -9.94
N ALA A 62 28.33 9.06 -8.88
CA ALA A 62 27.82 10.28 -8.26
C ALA A 62 28.09 11.57 -9.07
N THR A 63 28.80 11.46 -10.20
CA THR A 63 29.15 12.59 -11.06
C THR A 63 28.41 12.59 -12.40
N MET A 64 27.70 11.52 -12.76
CA MET A 64 27.09 11.40 -14.10
C MET A 64 25.94 12.38 -14.30
N LEU A 65 25.05 12.53 -13.31
CA LEU A 65 23.86 13.37 -13.42
C LEU A 65 23.82 14.42 -12.30
N GLY A 66 23.58 15.66 -12.69
CA GLY A 66 23.27 16.77 -11.77
C GLY A 66 21.79 17.10 -11.68
N ARG A 67 21.41 17.96 -10.73
CA ARG A 67 20.01 18.40 -10.49
C ARG A 67 19.30 18.92 -11.74
N ARG A 68 20.01 19.61 -12.65
CA ARG A 68 19.42 20.14 -13.91
C ARG A 68 18.99 19.05 -14.91
N HIS A 69 19.54 17.84 -14.80
CA HIS A 69 19.34 16.74 -15.74
C HIS A 69 18.21 15.80 -15.35
N VAL A 70 17.64 15.98 -14.17
CA VAL A 70 16.62 15.10 -13.59
C VAL A 70 15.42 15.92 -13.12
N LEU A 71 14.28 15.26 -12.92
CA LEU A 71 13.14 15.89 -12.24
C LEU A 71 13.52 16.18 -10.77
N PRO A 72 12.99 17.26 -10.15
CA PRO A 72 13.39 17.67 -8.79
C PRO A 72 13.28 16.56 -7.74
N SER A 73 12.21 15.76 -7.81
CA SER A 73 11.96 14.64 -6.92
C SER A 73 13.02 13.53 -6.96
N VAL A 74 13.84 13.45 -8.01
CA VAL A 74 14.88 12.43 -8.13
C VAL A 74 15.95 12.64 -7.06
N SER A 75 16.25 13.87 -6.68
CA SER A 75 17.24 14.16 -5.62
C SER A 75 16.84 13.63 -4.24
N SER A 76 15.53 13.52 -3.96
CA SER A 76 15.04 12.97 -2.68
C SER A 76 14.71 11.48 -2.74
N THR A 77 14.34 10.97 -3.91
CA THR A 77 13.92 9.57 -4.09
C THR A 77 15.06 8.64 -4.46
N LEU A 78 16.10 9.13 -5.15
CA LEU A 78 17.26 8.36 -5.59
C LEU A 78 18.46 8.69 -4.72
N THR A 79 18.42 8.27 -3.46
CA THR A 79 19.50 8.52 -2.48
C THR A 79 20.65 7.52 -2.59
N GLU A 80 20.41 6.37 -3.21
CA GLU A 80 21.39 5.30 -3.35
C GLU A 80 21.10 4.46 -4.60
N ILE A 81 22.16 3.98 -5.25
CA ILE A 81 22.08 3.00 -6.34
C ILE A 81 23.06 1.88 -6.04
N MET A 82 22.58 0.64 -6.12
CA MET A 82 23.38 -0.56 -5.95
C MET A 82 23.38 -1.36 -7.25
N VAL A 83 24.57 -1.71 -7.74
CA VAL A 83 24.74 -2.62 -8.89
C VAL A 83 25.79 -3.67 -8.57
N GLU A 84 25.56 -4.89 -9.07
CA GLU A 84 26.60 -5.92 -9.11
C GLU A 84 26.97 -6.22 -10.56
N GLY A 85 28.25 -6.26 -10.84
CA GLY A 85 28.79 -6.59 -12.16
C GLY A 85 30.03 -7.47 -12.05
N THR A 86 30.41 -8.09 -13.16
CA THR A 86 31.56 -9.01 -13.23
C THR A 86 32.84 -8.23 -13.56
N PHE A 87 33.59 -7.87 -12.53
CA PHE A 87 34.95 -7.34 -12.66
C PHE A 87 35.91 -8.45 -13.13
N PRO A 88 37.13 -8.11 -13.57
CA PRO A 88 38.16 -9.09 -13.88
C PRO A 88 38.46 -10.10 -12.75
N THR A 89 38.17 -9.72 -11.50
CA THR A 89 38.38 -10.53 -10.29
C THR A 89 37.11 -11.16 -9.72
N GLY A 90 35.99 -11.11 -10.44
CA GLY A 90 34.71 -11.70 -10.02
C GLY A 90 33.57 -10.68 -9.85
N THR A 91 32.47 -11.12 -9.26
CA THR A 91 31.29 -10.25 -9.04
C THR A 91 31.46 -9.44 -7.76
N TYR A 92 31.28 -8.12 -7.84
CA TYR A 92 31.32 -7.22 -6.68
C TYR A 92 30.17 -6.21 -6.73
N LEU A 93 29.75 -5.79 -5.54
CA LEU A 93 28.78 -4.73 -5.32
C LEU A 93 29.44 -3.35 -5.42
N VAL A 94 28.83 -2.47 -6.20
CA VAL A 94 29.11 -1.03 -6.23
C VAL A 94 27.89 -0.31 -5.68
N THR A 95 28.10 0.54 -4.67
CA THR A 95 27.05 1.37 -4.08
C THR A 95 27.36 2.84 -4.29
N VAL A 96 26.54 3.54 -5.07
CA VAL A 96 26.65 4.98 -5.29
C VAL A 96 25.71 5.68 -4.33
N HIS A 97 26.27 6.38 -3.34
CA HIS A 97 25.49 7.21 -2.42
C HIS A 97 25.27 8.60 -3.01
N HIS A 98 24.07 9.14 -2.82
CA HIS A 98 23.65 10.46 -3.31
C HIS A 98 24.06 10.72 -4.77
N PRO A 99 23.59 9.89 -5.72
CA PRO A 99 23.99 9.96 -7.13
C PRO A 99 23.74 11.33 -7.77
N ILE A 100 22.77 12.09 -7.27
CA ILE A 100 22.50 13.47 -7.68
C ILE A 100 23.07 14.43 -6.62
N SER A 101 24.38 14.67 -6.67
CA SER A 101 25.12 15.40 -5.62
C SER A 101 25.42 16.86 -5.94
N SER A 102 25.22 17.31 -7.19
CA SER A 102 25.53 18.68 -7.62
C SER A 102 24.50 19.24 -8.62
N ASP A 103 24.60 20.53 -8.96
CA ASP A 103 23.74 21.15 -9.98
C ASP A 103 24.01 20.67 -11.40
N ASP A 104 25.21 20.14 -11.64
CA ASP A 104 25.69 19.75 -12.95
C ASP A 104 26.18 18.31 -12.96
N GLY A 105 26.29 17.72 -14.15
CA GLY A 105 26.72 16.34 -14.35
C GLY A 105 27.78 16.28 -15.44
N ASP A 106 28.63 15.27 -15.38
CA ASP A 106 29.55 14.94 -16.46
C ASP A 106 28.79 14.14 -17.52
N LEU A 107 28.20 14.86 -18.48
CA LEU A 107 27.37 14.25 -19.52
C LEU A 107 28.17 13.34 -20.47
N ALA A 108 29.49 13.50 -20.56
CA ALA A 108 30.34 12.56 -21.28
C ALA A 108 30.33 11.19 -20.58
N LYS A 109 30.38 11.17 -19.24
CA LYS A 109 30.21 9.94 -18.45
C LYS A 109 28.77 9.44 -18.45
N ALA A 110 27.77 10.31 -18.45
CA ALA A 110 26.36 9.93 -18.52
C ALA A 110 25.99 9.27 -19.85
N LEU A 111 26.69 9.61 -20.94
CA LEU A 111 26.51 9.06 -22.28
C LEU A 111 27.61 8.07 -22.67
N TYR A 112 28.41 7.61 -21.70
CA TYR A 112 29.47 6.65 -21.94
C TYR A 112 28.97 5.38 -22.65
N GLY A 113 29.72 4.89 -23.63
CA GLY A 113 29.38 3.71 -24.43
C GLY A 113 28.20 3.88 -25.40
N SER A 114 27.48 5.00 -25.36
CA SER A 114 26.25 5.18 -26.15
C SER A 114 26.48 5.69 -27.58
N PHE A 115 27.63 6.31 -27.84
CA PHE A 115 27.98 7.03 -29.08
C PHE A 115 26.99 8.15 -29.48
N LEU A 116 26.15 8.60 -28.54
CA LEU A 116 25.28 9.75 -28.74
C LEU A 116 26.07 11.06 -28.60
N PRO A 117 25.67 12.12 -29.32
CA PRO A 117 26.27 13.44 -29.13
C PRO A 117 25.97 13.95 -27.72
N ILE A 118 26.97 14.59 -27.09
CA ILE A 118 26.79 15.26 -25.82
C ILE A 118 25.93 16.52 -26.08
N PRO A 119 24.77 16.66 -25.43
CA PRO A 119 23.92 17.83 -25.62
C PRO A 119 24.59 19.10 -25.08
N ASP A 120 24.24 20.23 -25.67
CA ASP A 120 24.67 21.53 -25.15
C ASP A 120 24.06 21.78 -23.77
N LYS A 121 24.85 22.36 -22.85
CA LYS A 121 24.46 22.54 -21.45
C LYS A 121 23.25 23.46 -21.30
N GLU A 122 23.07 24.39 -22.22
CA GLU A 122 22.00 25.39 -22.22
C GLU A 122 20.59 24.79 -22.40
N ILE A 123 20.47 23.55 -22.91
CA ILE A 123 19.16 22.89 -23.00
C ILE A 123 18.64 22.46 -21.62
N PHE A 124 19.52 22.40 -20.61
CA PHE A 124 19.19 22.09 -19.22
C PHE A 124 19.36 23.34 -18.35
N PRO A 125 18.29 24.14 -18.16
CA PRO A 125 18.37 25.33 -17.33
C PRO A 125 18.69 24.98 -15.88
N LEU A 126 19.33 25.92 -15.18
CA LEU A 126 19.63 25.79 -13.76
C LEU A 126 18.36 25.53 -12.95
N PRO A 127 18.40 24.61 -11.95
CA PRO A 127 17.26 24.32 -11.10
C PRO A 127 16.86 25.53 -10.24
N GLN A 128 15.56 25.70 -10.01
CA GLN A 128 15.05 26.68 -9.06
C GLN A 128 15.15 26.12 -7.64
N LYS A 129 15.62 26.93 -6.67
CA LYS A 129 15.87 26.46 -5.30
C LYS A 129 14.60 25.97 -4.61
N GLU A 130 13.47 26.59 -4.95
CA GLU A 130 12.16 26.34 -4.37
C GLU A 130 11.62 24.95 -4.71
N GLU A 131 12.07 24.31 -5.80
CA GLU A 131 11.65 22.96 -6.21
C GLU A 131 12.24 21.86 -5.30
N TYR A 132 13.33 22.18 -4.59
CA TYR A 132 14.08 21.25 -3.73
C TYR A 132 13.78 21.44 -2.25
N GLU A 133 12.80 22.27 -1.91
CA GLU A 133 12.33 22.42 -0.53
C GLU A 133 11.89 21.04 0.02
N PRO A 134 12.30 20.67 1.25
CA PRO A 134 11.97 19.36 1.82
C PRO A 134 10.47 19.05 1.82
N THR A 135 9.62 20.05 2.03
CA THR A 135 8.15 19.90 2.03
C THR A 135 7.56 19.66 0.64
N LYS A 136 8.26 20.02 -0.44
CA LYS A 136 7.81 19.75 -1.82
C LYS A 136 8.30 18.40 -2.35
N GLN A 137 9.09 17.67 -1.58
CA GLN A 137 9.54 16.35 -1.97
C GLN A 137 8.41 15.32 -1.78
N PRO A 138 8.36 14.27 -2.62
CA PRO A 138 7.39 13.21 -2.43
C PRO A 138 7.64 12.47 -1.12
N GLY A 139 6.57 12.14 -0.38
CA GLY A 139 6.69 11.44 0.90
C GLY A 139 7.24 12.28 2.06
N ALA A 140 7.33 13.61 1.90
CA ALA A 140 7.89 14.51 2.90
C ALA A 140 7.20 14.35 4.26
N VAL A 141 8.00 14.36 5.33
CA VAL A 141 7.52 14.33 6.71
C VAL A 141 7.82 15.68 7.37
N VAL A 142 6.79 16.31 7.95
CA VAL A 142 6.94 17.52 8.75
C VAL A 142 6.61 17.19 10.19
N THR A 143 7.61 17.30 11.06
CA THR A 143 7.43 17.01 12.47
C THR A 143 7.00 18.23 13.27
N VAL A 144 6.13 18.04 14.27
CA VAL A 144 5.89 19.12 15.25
C VAL A 144 7.19 19.38 16.01
N LYS A 145 7.52 20.65 16.21
CA LYS A 145 8.71 21.07 16.96
C LYS A 145 8.61 20.60 18.41
N GLY A 146 9.72 20.09 18.94
CA GLY A 146 9.82 19.68 20.33
C GLY A 146 10.62 18.40 20.48
N LYS A 147 10.51 17.80 21.67
CA LYS A 147 11.15 16.54 22.02
C LYS A 147 10.12 15.54 22.52
N ILE A 148 10.48 14.27 22.47
CA ILE A 148 9.69 13.15 22.98
C ILE A 148 10.43 12.59 24.19
N VAL A 149 9.73 12.50 25.32
CA VAL A 149 10.23 11.85 26.54
C VAL A 149 10.08 10.33 26.37
N LEU A 150 11.14 9.58 26.58
CA LEU A 150 11.13 8.11 26.51
C LEU A 150 11.04 7.51 27.92
N ASN A 151 10.39 6.35 28.04
CA ASN A 151 10.30 5.56 29.27
C ASN A 151 9.77 6.39 30.47
N GLU A 152 8.76 7.22 30.22
CA GLU A 152 8.18 8.11 31.24
C GLU A 152 7.66 7.30 32.45
N GLY A 153 7.78 7.88 33.65
CA GLY A 153 7.29 7.26 34.89
C GLY A 153 8.12 6.09 35.44
N ARG A 154 9.18 5.64 34.76
CA ARG A 154 10.04 4.54 35.22
C ARG A 154 11.20 5.00 36.12
N LYS A 155 11.55 4.16 37.10
CA LYS A 155 12.70 4.40 37.99
C LYS A 155 14.01 4.38 37.19
N ARG A 156 14.91 5.32 37.49
CA ARG A 156 16.22 5.49 36.84
C ARG A 156 17.35 5.43 37.85
N ILE A 157 18.50 4.95 37.39
CA ILE A 157 19.76 4.93 38.13
C ILE A 157 20.91 5.31 37.19
N LYS A 158 22.03 5.78 37.73
CA LYS A 158 23.27 5.97 36.98
C LYS A 158 24.32 5.02 37.50
N LEU A 159 25.02 4.34 36.60
CA LEU A 159 26.11 3.44 36.97
C LEU A 159 27.35 3.76 36.14
N LYS A 160 28.50 3.83 36.82
CA LYS A 160 29.80 3.83 36.17
C LYS A 160 30.16 2.40 35.76
N VAL A 161 30.46 2.22 34.48
CA VAL A 161 30.79 0.92 33.88
C VAL A 161 32.19 0.99 33.31
N ILE A 162 33.03 0.01 33.63
CA ILE A 162 34.42 -0.08 33.20
C ILE A 162 34.60 -1.36 32.38
N SER A 163 35.15 -1.24 31.17
CA SER A 163 35.52 -2.39 30.35
C SER A 163 36.90 -2.91 30.76
N LYS A 164 36.96 -4.12 31.29
CA LYS A 164 38.19 -4.88 31.54
C LYS A 164 38.55 -5.84 30.41
N GLY A 165 37.72 -5.89 29.38
CA GLY A 165 37.91 -6.76 28.23
C GLY A 165 39.00 -6.25 27.29
N ASP A 166 39.53 -7.15 26.47
CA ASP A 166 40.50 -6.90 25.40
C ASP A 166 39.85 -6.64 24.03
N ARG A 167 38.52 -6.67 23.97
CA ARG A 167 37.70 -6.45 22.77
C ARG A 167 36.55 -5.47 23.05
N PRO A 168 36.04 -4.80 22.00
CA PRO A 168 34.88 -3.92 22.15
C PRO A 168 33.63 -4.68 22.59
N ILE A 169 32.86 -4.06 23.48
CA ILE A 169 31.58 -4.57 23.99
C ILE A 169 30.50 -3.54 23.70
N GLN A 170 29.41 -3.95 23.05
CA GLN A 170 28.31 -3.06 22.68
C GLN A 170 26.98 -3.60 23.19
N ILE A 171 26.28 -2.79 23.99
CA ILE A 171 25.06 -3.20 24.71
C ILE A 171 23.86 -2.47 24.12
N GLY A 172 22.89 -3.23 23.63
CA GLY A 172 21.64 -2.70 23.07
C GLY A 172 20.68 -2.18 24.13
N SER A 173 19.82 -1.24 23.74
CA SER A 173 18.82 -0.55 24.59
C SER A 173 18.03 -1.47 25.53
N HIS A 174 17.55 -2.61 25.02
CA HIS A 174 16.65 -3.51 25.75
C HIS A 174 17.32 -4.73 26.38
N TYR A 175 18.66 -4.80 26.36
CA TYR A 175 19.36 -5.90 27.00
C TYR A 175 19.30 -5.76 28.53
N HIS A 176 19.01 -6.85 29.24
CA HIS A 176 19.00 -6.90 30.71
C HIS A 176 20.40 -6.57 31.25
N PHE A 177 20.57 -5.41 31.89
CA PHE A 177 21.89 -4.84 32.09
C PHE A 177 22.78 -5.69 33.02
N ILE A 178 22.16 -6.34 34.01
CA ILE A 178 22.83 -7.30 34.90
C ILE A 178 23.45 -8.49 34.15
N GLU A 179 22.87 -8.91 33.01
CA GLU A 179 23.32 -10.06 32.20
C GLU A 179 24.46 -9.70 31.23
N THR A 180 24.93 -8.44 31.21
CA THR A 180 25.92 -7.99 30.22
C THR A 180 27.28 -8.66 30.44
N ASN A 181 28.16 -8.61 29.42
CA ASN A 181 29.43 -9.33 29.36
C ASN A 181 30.21 -9.34 30.72
N PRO A 182 30.76 -10.49 31.15
CA PRO A 182 31.51 -10.63 32.42
C PRO A 182 32.67 -9.66 32.60
N GLN A 183 33.25 -9.17 31.50
CA GLN A 183 34.38 -8.24 31.50
C GLN A 183 33.97 -6.76 31.71
N LEU A 184 32.66 -6.47 31.82
CA LEU A 184 32.19 -5.16 32.27
C LEU A 184 32.08 -5.16 33.81
N GLU A 185 32.84 -4.28 34.45
CA GLU A 185 32.80 -4.06 35.90
C GLU A 185 31.87 -2.90 36.24
N PHE A 186 30.87 -3.18 37.08
CA PHE A 186 29.91 -2.23 37.64
C PHE A 186 29.10 -2.90 38.77
N ASP A 187 28.21 -2.14 39.41
CA ASP A 187 27.29 -2.67 40.41
C ASP A 187 26.15 -3.47 39.76
N ARG A 188 26.39 -4.78 39.63
CA ARG A 188 25.44 -5.77 39.08
C ARG A 188 24.09 -5.78 39.78
N ILE A 189 24.05 -5.59 41.10
CA ILE A 189 22.81 -5.69 41.88
C ILE A 189 21.98 -4.42 41.74
N LYS A 190 22.59 -3.23 41.69
CA LYS A 190 21.87 -2.02 41.29
C LYS A 190 21.27 -2.13 39.89
N ALA A 191 21.97 -2.80 38.97
CA ALA A 191 21.47 -3.04 37.60
C ALA A 191 20.38 -4.12 37.49
N TYR A 192 20.03 -4.83 38.57
CA TYR A 192 19.04 -5.91 38.55
C TYR A 192 17.63 -5.37 38.24
N GLY A 193 17.05 -5.83 37.13
CA GLY A 193 15.74 -5.33 36.66
C GLY A 193 15.81 -4.02 35.87
N TYR A 194 17.00 -3.63 35.39
CA TYR A 194 17.20 -2.43 34.58
C TYR A 194 17.76 -2.74 33.18
N ARG A 195 17.54 -1.80 32.26
CA ARG A 195 18.11 -1.74 30.91
C ARG A 195 18.61 -0.32 30.62
N LEU A 196 19.31 -0.10 29.50
CA LEU A 196 19.78 1.25 29.13
C LEU A 196 18.59 2.20 28.87
N ASP A 197 18.68 3.44 29.39
CA ASP A 197 17.71 4.50 29.10
C ASP A 197 18.16 5.32 27.88
N ILE A 198 18.02 4.69 26.71
CA ILE A 198 18.36 5.23 25.39
C ILE A 198 17.26 4.89 24.39
N ALA A 199 17.26 5.54 23.22
CA ALA A 199 16.28 5.26 22.17
C ALA A 199 16.24 3.78 21.77
N ALA A 200 15.04 3.23 21.58
CA ALA A 200 14.83 1.83 21.24
C ALA A 200 15.63 1.44 19.98
N GLY A 201 16.27 0.28 20.03
CA GLY A 201 17.15 -0.17 18.95
C GLY A 201 18.51 0.57 18.84
N THR A 202 18.87 1.46 19.75
CA THR A 202 20.26 1.97 19.85
C THR A 202 21.09 1.15 20.83
N SER A 203 22.36 1.51 20.99
CA SER A 203 23.31 0.80 21.85
C SER A 203 24.41 1.71 22.38
N VAL A 204 24.97 1.37 23.54
CA VAL A 204 26.20 1.99 24.07
C VAL A 204 27.37 1.05 23.82
N ARG A 205 28.46 1.61 23.28
CA ARG A 205 29.70 0.88 22.99
C ARG A 205 30.78 1.19 24.02
N PHE A 206 31.56 0.19 24.40
CA PHE A 206 32.70 0.25 25.30
C PHE A 206 33.91 -0.34 24.58
N GLU A 207 34.93 0.47 24.32
CA GLU A 207 36.22 -0.02 23.84
C GLU A 207 37.01 -0.69 25.00
N PRO A 208 38.07 -1.47 24.71
CA PRO A 208 38.94 -2.01 25.76
C PRO A 208 39.49 -0.92 26.69
N GLY A 209 39.26 -1.04 27.99
CA GLY A 209 39.68 -0.05 28.99
C GLY A 209 38.74 1.17 29.16
N ASP A 210 37.69 1.29 28.35
CA ASP A 210 36.75 2.42 28.45
C ASP A 210 36.06 2.44 29.82
N SER A 211 35.83 3.65 30.34
CA SER A 211 34.92 3.89 31.47
C SER A 211 33.85 4.91 31.09
N LYS A 212 32.56 4.53 31.22
CA LYS A 212 31.42 5.40 30.91
C LYS A 212 30.40 5.34 32.03
N THR A 213 29.77 6.47 32.33
CA THR A 213 28.58 6.50 33.19
C THR A 213 27.36 6.37 32.28
N VAL A 214 26.52 5.37 32.55
CA VAL A 214 25.29 5.13 31.79
C VAL A 214 24.08 5.36 32.68
N THR A 215 23.00 5.89 32.09
CA THR A 215 21.69 5.92 32.73
C THR A 215 20.96 4.63 32.39
N LEU A 216 20.41 3.99 33.41
CA LEU A 216 19.57 2.81 33.26
C LEU A 216 18.14 3.13 33.72
N VAL A 217 17.18 2.45 33.12
CA VAL A 217 15.75 2.54 33.44
C VAL A 217 15.21 1.14 33.77
N ALA A 218 14.31 1.05 34.74
CA ALA A 218 13.69 -0.20 35.11
C ALA A 218 12.94 -0.83 33.91
N ILE A 219 12.95 -2.15 33.80
CA ILE A 219 12.11 -2.85 32.83
C ILE A 219 10.62 -2.68 33.19
N GLY A 220 9.76 -2.67 32.17
CA GLY A 220 8.32 -2.55 32.31
C GLY A 220 7.62 -3.89 32.50
N GLY A 221 6.29 -3.90 32.31
CA GLY A 221 5.50 -5.12 32.23
C GLY A 221 5.49 -5.96 33.51
N HIS A 222 5.57 -7.28 33.38
CA HIS A 222 5.62 -8.21 34.51
C HIS A 222 6.94 -8.17 35.30
N LYS A 223 7.95 -7.48 34.77
CA LYS A 223 9.30 -7.39 35.33
C LYS A 223 9.92 -8.77 35.52
N VAL A 224 9.97 -9.54 34.44
CA VAL A 224 10.55 -10.89 34.42
C VAL A 224 11.77 -10.88 33.49
N ILE A 225 12.93 -11.24 34.03
CA ILE A 225 14.16 -11.38 33.27
C ILE A 225 14.23 -12.79 32.69
N ARG A 226 14.53 -12.89 31.40
CA ARG A 226 14.81 -14.13 30.69
C ARG A 226 15.95 -13.89 29.69
N GLY A 227 16.58 -14.97 29.24
CA GLY A 227 17.67 -14.88 28.27
C GLY A 227 19.01 -14.43 28.85
N GLY A 228 19.84 -13.81 28.01
CA GLY A 228 21.15 -13.32 28.39
C GLY A 228 22.11 -14.46 28.75
N ASN A 229 22.77 -14.37 29.92
CA ASN A 229 23.60 -15.46 30.45
C ASN A 229 22.81 -16.39 31.40
N HIS A 230 21.49 -16.17 31.53
CA HIS A 230 20.59 -16.98 32.34
C HIS A 230 20.92 -17.01 33.85
N LEU A 231 21.52 -15.93 34.38
CA LEU A 231 22.00 -15.89 35.78
C LEU A 231 21.00 -15.19 36.72
N ALA A 232 20.26 -14.21 36.21
CA ALA A 232 19.27 -13.41 36.95
C ALA A 232 17.82 -13.71 36.50
N THR A 233 17.61 -14.87 35.85
CA THR A 233 16.30 -15.28 35.30
C THR A 233 15.19 -15.33 36.36
N GLY A 234 13.97 -15.01 35.96
CA GLY A 234 12.76 -14.97 36.78
C GLY A 234 12.27 -13.56 37.10
N ARG A 235 11.20 -13.48 37.90
CA ARG A 235 10.63 -12.20 38.34
C ARG A 235 11.65 -11.42 39.15
N VAL A 236 11.71 -10.10 38.91
CA VAL A 236 12.56 -9.18 39.66
C VAL A 236 12.10 -9.15 41.11
N ASP A 237 12.93 -9.68 42.00
CA ASP A 237 12.69 -9.77 43.44
C ASP A 237 14.01 -9.53 44.18
N LEU A 238 14.11 -8.40 44.89
CA LEU A 238 15.33 -7.99 45.58
C LEU A 238 15.76 -8.95 46.69
N SER A 239 14.87 -9.82 47.19
CA SER A 239 15.24 -10.86 48.16
C SER A 239 16.20 -11.90 47.57
N ARG A 240 16.28 -12.01 46.24
CA ARG A 240 17.17 -12.92 45.51
C ARG A 240 18.54 -12.31 45.20
N SER A 241 18.81 -11.08 45.62
CA SER A 241 20.01 -10.33 45.21
C SER A 241 21.31 -11.04 45.61
N GLU A 242 21.38 -11.57 46.83
CA GLU A 242 22.56 -12.30 47.31
C GLU A 242 22.80 -13.60 46.53
N GLU A 243 21.73 -14.36 46.27
CA GLU A 243 21.77 -15.59 45.47
C GLU A 243 22.27 -15.30 44.05
N ILE A 244 21.73 -14.26 43.40
CA ILE A 244 22.09 -13.87 42.04
C ILE A 244 23.53 -13.35 41.98
N LEU A 245 23.95 -12.54 42.97
CA LEU A 245 25.33 -12.05 43.03
C LEU A 245 26.33 -13.21 43.15
N ALA A 246 26.05 -14.17 44.03
CA ALA A 246 26.88 -15.35 44.20
C ALA A 246 27.01 -16.15 42.89
N LYS A 247 25.91 -16.34 42.14
CA LYS A 247 25.94 -16.99 40.82
C LYS A 247 26.76 -16.20 39.80
N LEU A 248 26.61 -14.88 39.75
CA LEU A 248 27.37 -14.00 38.86
C LEU A 248 28.87 -14.08 39.15
N GLN A 249 29.27 -13.97 40.42
CA GLN A 249 30.67 -14.05 40.83
C GLN A 249 31.25 -15.45 40.55
N GLN A 250 30.50 -16.51 40.83
CA GLN A 250 30.89 -17.88 40.49
C GLN A 250 31.09 -18.07 38.97
N ALA A 251 30.27 -17.40 38.16
CA ALA A 251 30.38 -17.38 36.70
C ALA A 251 31.45 -16.39 36.17
N GLY A 252 32.19 -15.71 37.05
CA GLY A 252 33.28 -14.80 36.68
C GLY A 252 32.83 -13.42 36.21
N PHE A 253 31.61 -12.98 36.54
CA PHE A 253 31.13 -11.64 36.20
C PHE A 253 31.74 -10.60 37.12
N SER A 254 32.40 -9.61 36.52
CA SER A 254 32.98 -8.49 37.26
C SER A 254 31.89 -7.69 37.95
N HIS A 255 32.09 -7.44 39.23
CA HIS A 255 31.19 -6.69 40.10
C HIS A 255 32.00 -5.75 40.98
N THR A 256 31.53 -4.54 41.16
CA THR A 256 32.03 -3.60 42.15
C THR A 256 30.85 -2.82 42.70
N GLU A 257 30.70 -2.83 44.03
CA GLU A 257 29.68 -2.03 44.69
C GLU A 257 29.90 -0.55 44.41
N ASP A 258 28.83 0.17 44.08
CA ASP A 258 28.88 1.62 43.95
C ASP A 258 28.50 2.25 45.31
N PRO A 259 29.45 2.86 46.05
CA PRO A 259 29.21 3.38 47.40
C PRO A 259 28.34 4.64 47.43
N HIS A 260 27.98 5.21 46.27
CA HIS A 260 27.12 6.39 46.18
C HIS A 260 25.64 5.98 46.08
N GLY A 261 24.79 6.53 46.95
CA GLY A 261 23.34 6.35 46.87
C GLY A 261 22.73 7.15 45.72
N ASP A 262 21.59 6.69 45.18
CA ASP A 262 20.79 7.43 44.19
C ASP A 262 20.18 8.69 44.85
N ALA A 263 20.99 9.74 45.04
CA ALA A 263 20.60 10.95 45.76
C ALA A 263 20.35 12.16 44.86
N ALA A 264 20.54 12.04 43.54
CA ALA A 264 20.28 13.11 42.58
C ALA A 264 19.09 12.75 41.69
N HIS A 265 18.23 13.75 41.42
CA HIS A 265 17.24 13.68 40.34
C HIS A 265 17.96 13.31 39.03
N ILE A 266 17.48 12.26 38.35
CA ILE A 266 17.98 11.87 37.03
C ILE A 266 16.92 12.27 36.02
N ASP A 267 17.28 13.21 35.13
CA ASP A 267 16.41 13.64 34.05
C ASP A 267 16.01 12.48 33.16
N MET A 268 14.79 12.53 32.63
CA MET A 268 14.30 11.55 31.68
C MET A 268 15.03 11.69 30.35
N PHE A 269 15.25 10.57 29.65
CA PHE A 269 15.81 10.62 28.31
C PHE A 269 14.82 11.29 27.35
N GLU A 270 15.25 12.35 26.68
CA GLU A 270 14.48 13.04 25.65
C GLU A 270 15.14 12.87 24.28
N MET A 271 14.31 12.70 23.25
CA MET A 271 14.74 12.60 21.86
C MET A 271 14.13 13.72 21.03
N ASP A 272 14.93 14.32 20.13
CA ASP A 272 14.39 15.24 19.13
C ASP A 272 13.36 14.54 18.24
N ARG A 273 12.27 15.23 17.92
CA ARG A 273 11.13 14.64 17.22
C ARG A 273 11.44 14.25 15.77
N ALA A 274 12.29 15.00 15.07
CA ALA A 274 12.75 14.61 13.74
C ALA A 274 13.60 13.34 13.80
N SER A 275 14.47 13.23 14.79
CA SER A 275 15.28 12.02 15.01
C SER A 275 14.39 10.81 15.34
N TYR A 276 13.32 10.99 16.13
CA TYR A 276 12.33 9.96 16.40
C TYR A 276 11.64 9.49 15.11
N ALA A 277 11.16 10.43 14.29
CA ALA A 277 10.51 10.12 13.03
C ALA A 277 11.42 9.37 12.05
N THR A 278 12.72 9.71 12.00
CA THR A 278 13.72 8.94 11.23
C THR A 278 13.88 7.52 11.73
N MET A 279 13.82 7.30 13.05
CA MET A 279 14.04 5.97 13.62
C MET A 279 12.82 5.06 13.61
N PHE A 280 11.63 5.60 13.83
CA PHE A 280 10.42 4.83 14.08
C PHE A 280 9.26 5.22 13.16
N GLY A 281 9.45 6.19 12.25
CA GLY A 281 8.36 6.82 11.52
C GLY A 281 7.64 7.89 12.36
N PRO A 282 6.77 8.69 11.71
CA PRO A 282 6.06 9.80 12.35
C PRO A 282 5.16 9.34 13.50
N THR A 283 4.81 10.28 14.37
CA THR A 283 3.91 10.10 15.53
C THR A 283 2.92 11.26 15.65
N VAL A 284 2.05 11.26 16.67
CA VAL A 284 0.84 12.10 16.80
C VAL A 284 1.06 13.57 16.42
N GLY A 285 0.36 14.07 15.41
CA GLY A 285 0.44 15.46 14.97
C GLY A 285 1.52 15.74 13.91
N ASP A 286 2.45 14.81 13.65
CA ASP A 286 3.30 14.88 12.46
C ASP A 286 2.47 14.77 11.20
N THR A 287 2.92 15.43 10.13
CA THR A 287 2.28 15.32 8.82
C THR A 287 3.18 14.62 7.80
N VAL A 288 2.54 13.89 6.88
CA VAL A 288 3.21 13.15 5.81
C VAL A 288 2.53 13.48 4.49
N ARG A 289 3.31 13.83 3.47
CA ARG A 289 2.82 14.04 2.11
C ARG A 289 2.60 12.70 1.41
N LEU A 290 1.47 12.54 0.72
CA LEU A 290 1.14 11.31 0.01
C LEU A 290 1.73 11.31 -1.40
N GLY A 291 2.85 10.59 -1.58
CA GLY A 291 3.53 10.46 -2.87
C GLY A 291 3.87 11.83 -3.45
N PHE A 292 3.59 11.99 -4.74
CA PHE A 292 3.83 13.23 -5.49
C PHE A 292 2.66 14.22 -5.41
N THR A 293 1.63 13.93 -4.62
CA THR A 293 0.40 14.74 -4.55
C THR A 293 0.53 15.88 -3.55
N ASP A 294 -0.37 16.86 -3.61
CA ASP A 294 -0.51 17.89 -2.57
C ASP A 294 -1.36 17.45 -1.38
N LEU A 295 -1.65 16.16 -1.21
CA LEU A 295 -2.37 15.64 -0.06
C LEU A 295 -1.40 15.40 1.11
N TRP A 296 -1.79 15.87 2.28
CA TRP A 296 -1.06 15.74 3.53
C TRP A 296 -1.92 15.04 4.56
N ILE A 297 -1.40 13.99 5.17
CA ILE A 297 -2.05 13.32 6.28
C ILE A 297 -1.39 13.70 7.59
N LYS A 298 -2.15 13.75 8.67
CA LYS A 298 -1.67 13.98 10.04
C LYS A 298 -1.92 12.73 10.88
N VAL A 299 -0.92 12.30 11.64
CA VAL A 299 -1.06 11.16 12.55
C VAL A 299 -2.03 11.51 13.68
N GLU A 300 -3.15 10.79 13.77
CA GLU A 300 -4.26 11.10 14.69
C GLU A 300 -4.03 10.53 16.09
N LYS A 301 -3.44 9.34 16.16
CA LYS A 301 -3.09 8.62 17.39
C LYS A 301 -1.85 7.77 17.15
N ASP A 302 -1.13 7.46 18.22
CA ASP A 302 -0.03 6.51 18.24
C ASP A 302 -0.28 5.54 19.39
N LEU A 303 -0.29 4.24 19.08
CA LEU A 303 -0.56 3.18 20.06
C LEU A 303 0.72 2.66 20.71
N THR A 304 1.89 3.22 20.38
CA THR A 304 3.17 2.85 20.99
C THR A 304 3.28 3.31 22.46
N SER A 305 4.33 2.84 23.13
CA SER A 305 4.82 3.40 24.38
C SER A 305 6.25 3.90 24.15
N TYR A 306 6.46 5.22 24.23
CA TYR A 306 7.72 5.83 23.81
C TYR A 306 8.92 5.28 24.58
N GLY A 307 9.90 4.72 23.85
CA GLY A 307 11.08 4.03 24.39
C GLY A 307 10.99 2.51 24.42
N ASP A 308 9.81 1.93 24.18
CA ASP A 308 9.57 0.48 24.01
C ASP A 308 9.14 0.13 22.56
N GLU A 309 9.54 0.93 21.56
CA GLU A 309 9.25 0.66 20.15
C GLU A 309 9.86 -0.67 19.70
N CYS A 310 9.06 -1.46 18.99
CA CYS A 310 9.50 -2.71 18.40
C CYS A 310 10.42 -2.44 17.21
N LYS A 311 11.70 -2.79 17.33
CA LYS A 311 12.68 -2.64 16.25
C LYS A 311 13.51 -3.91 16.08
N PHE A 312 13.52 -4.45 14.86
CA PHE A 312 14.27 -5.65 14.51
C PHE A 312 15.69 -5.32 13.99
N GLY A 313 16.65 -6.22 14.23
CA GLY A 313 18.01 -6.14 13.70
C GLY A 313 19.11 -6.39 14.74
N GLY A 314 20.37 -6.33 14.30
CA GLY A 314 21.55 -6.53 15.14
C GLY A 314 21.59 -5.57 16.33
N GLY A 315 21.54 -6.11 17.55
CA GLY A 315 21.57 -5.34 18.80
C GLY A 315 20.31 -4.51 19.10
N LYS A 316 19.19 -4.76 18.39
CA LYS A 316 17.96 -3.98 18.51
C LYS A 316 17.02 -4.49 19.61
N THR A 317 15.76 -4.08 19.56
CA THR A 317 14.73 -4.34 20.59
C THR A 317 14.18 -5.77 20.52
N LEU A 318 13.78 -6.24 19.33
CA LEU A 318 13.16 -7.55 19.14
C LEU A 318 14.21 -8.66 19.14
N ARG A 319 14.61 -9.06 20.35
CA ARG A 319 15.53 -10.16 20.64
C ARG A 319 15.04 -10.93 21.86
N GLU A 320 15.47 -12.19 21.97
CA GLU A 320 15.06 -13.11 23.02
C GLU A 320 15.20 -12.51 24.43
N GLY A 321 14.17 -12.68 25.26
CA GLY A 321 14.07 -12.14 26.62
C GLY A 321 13.88 -10.63 26.71
N MET A 322 13.95 -9.92 25.59
CA MET A 322 13.87 -8.46 25.47
C MET A 322 12.51 -8.11 24.85
N GLY A 323 12.47 -7.50 23.66
CA GLY A 323 11.21 -7.28 22.94
C GLY A 323 10.58 -8.54 22.35
N GLN A 324 11.33 -9.64 22.23
CA GLN A 324 10.80 -10.97 21.92
C GLN A 324 10.64 -11.77 23.22
N ALA A 325 9.42 -12.22 23.50
CA ALA A 325 9.09 -13.03 24.66
C ALA A 325 9.72 -14.43 24.58
N THR A 326 10.03 -14.99 25.74
CA THR A 326 10.71 -16.28 25.88
C THR A 326 9.81 -17.28 26.59
N GLY A 327 9.75 -18.51 26.09
CA GLY A 327 8.93 -19.57 26.67
C GLY A 327 7.44 -19.45 26.32
N VAL A 328 7.13 -18.72 25.24
CA VAL A 328 5.78 -18.58 24.68
C VAL A 328 5.63 -19.55 23.53
N SER A 329 4.52 -20.30 23.50
CA SER A 329 4.22 -21.25 22.43
C SER A 329 3.78 -20.54 21.15
N ASP A 330 3.88 -21.27 20.04
CA ASP A 330 3.37 -20.81 18.75
C ASP A 330 1.89 -20.40 18.83
N GLU A 331 1.04 -21.16 19.52
CA GLU A 331 -0.39 -20.85 19.72
C GLU A 331 -0.65 -19.44 20.28
N VAL A 332 0.28 -18.92 21.10
CA VAL A 332 0.15 -17.62 21.77
C VAL A 332 0.90 -16.51 21.02
N SER A 333 2.04 -16.82 20.40
CA SER A 333 2.82 -15.82 19.65
C SER A 333 2.22 -15.52 18.29
N LEU A 334 2.40 -14.29 17.83
CA LEU A 334 2.07 -13.89 16.45
C LEU A 334 2.84 -14.72 15.42
N ASP A 335 2.27 -14.92 14.23
CA ASP A 335 3.01 -15.45 13.08
C ASP A 335 3.85 -14.34 12.43
N LEU A 336 3.28 -13.14 12.36
CA LEU A 336 3.90 -11.94 11.79
C LEU A 336 3.54 -10.71 12.62
N ALA A 337 4.53 -9.86 12.89
CA ALA A 337 4.34 -8.51 13.40
C ALA A 337 4.83 -7.47 12.39
N ILE A 338 3.93 -6.59 11.94
CA ILE A 338 4.30 -5.39 11.17
C ILE A 338 4.48 -4.26 12.18
N VAL A 339 5.72 -3.84 12.41
CA VAL A 339 6.04 -2.93 13.52
C VAL A 339 6.12 -1.48 13.07
N ASN A 340 5.69 -0.55 13.90
CA ASN A 340 5.74 0.90 13.64
C ASN A 340 5.02 1.34 12.35
N ALA A 341 3.91 0.72 11.99
CA ALA A 341 3.17 1.05 10.77
C ALA A 341 2.39 2.36 10.89
N LEU A 342 2.53 3.28 9.92
CA LEU A 342 1.55 4.36 9.73
C LEU A 342 0.37 3.82 8.93
N ILE A 343 -0.71 3.46 9.62
CA ILE A 343 -1.93 2.94 9.01
C ILE A 343 -2.72 4.08 8.39
N VAL A 344 -3.09 3.93 7.12
CA VAL A 344 -4.03 4.80 6.40
C VAL A 344 -5.22 3.94 5.98
N ASP A 345 -6.32 4.10 6.68
CA ASP A 345 -7.54 3.32 6.51
C ASP A 345 -8.78 4.23 6.68
N TRP A 346 -9.95 3.77 6.24
CA TRP A 346 -11.19 4.51 6.46
C TRP A 346 -11.45 4.73 7.95
N SER A 347 -11.08 3.78 8.80
CA SER A 347 -11.26 3.82 10.25
C SER A 347 -10.34 4.84 10.96
N GLY A 348 -9.29 5.32 10.31
CA GLY A 348 -8.35 6.26 10.92
C GLY A 348 -7.01 6.38 10.20
N ILE A 349 -6.26 7.42 10.54
CA ILE A 349 -4.86 7.60 10.14
C ILE A 349 -3.98 7.61 11.38
N TYR A 350 -3.30 6.51 11.66
CA TYR A 350 -2.67 6.33 12.97
C TYR A 350 -1.49 5.38 12.96
N LYS A 351 -0.67 5.49 14.00
CA LYS A 351 0.54 4.71 14.19
C LYS A 351 0.29 3.54 15.14
N ALA A 352 0.65 2.33 14.72
CA ALA A 352 0.53 1.11 15.52
C ALA A 352 1.42 -0.02 14.99
N ASP A 353 1.61 -1.06 15.81
CA ASP A 353 2.01 -2.39 15.34
C ASP A 353 0.76 -3.17 14.90
N ILE A 354 0.92 -4.05 13.90
CA ILE A 354 -0.14 -4.95 13.41
C ILE A 354 0.31 -6.39 13.64
N GLY A 355 -0.47 -7.16 14.40
CA GLY A 355 -0.23 -8.57 14.65
C GLY A 355 -1.10 -9.47 13.79
N VAL A 356 -0.47 -10.47 13.18
CA VAL A 356 -1.12 -11.46 12.32
C VAL A 356 -0.96 -12.87 12.88
N LYS A 357 -2.04 -13.66 12.86
CA LYS A 357 -2.06 -15.09 13.19
C LYS A 357 -2.98 -15.82 12.23
N ASN A 358 -2.55 -16.96 11.70
CA ASN A 358 -3.28 -17.80 10.74
C ASN A 358 -3.80 -17.00 9.52
N GLY A 359 -3.03 -15.99 9.13
CA GLY A 359 -3.34 -15.07 8.04
C GLY A 359 -4.44 -14.03 8.31
N VAL A 360 -4.86 -13.88 9.57
CA VAL A 360 -5.87 -12.91 10.01
C VAL A 360 -5.20 -11.86 10.91
N ILE A 361 -5.65 -10.61 10.82
CA ILE A 361 -5.24 -9.53 11.73
C ILE A 361 -5.85 -9.83 13.11
N VAL A 362 -5.02 -10.14 14.10
CA VAL A 362 -5.48 -10.50 15.47
C VAL A 362 -5.28 -9.38 16.48
N GLY A 363 -4.47 -8.38 16.15
CA GLY A 363 -4.28 -7.21 17.00
C GLY A 363 -3.74 -6.01 16.22
N ILE A 364 -4.15 -4.82 16.65
CA ILE A 364 -3.61 -3.53 16.21
C ILE A 364 -3.38 -2.71 17.46
N GLY A 365 -2.13 -2.36 17.75
CA GLY A 365 -1.76 -1.81 19.06
C GLY A 365 -0.27 -1.75 19.25
N LYS A 366 0.20 -2.16 20.43
CA LYS A 366 1.62 -2.28 20.76
C LYS A 366 2.00 -3.74 20.90
N ALA A 367 2.91 -4.20 20.04
CA ALA A 367 3.46 -5.54 20.08
C ALA A 367 4.65 -5.63 21.05
N GLY A 368 5.14 -6.84 21.27
CA GLY A 368 6.43 -7.08 21.94
C GLY A 368 6.32 -8.11 23.05
N ASN A 369 7.00 -7.86 24.17
CA ASN A 369 7.11 -8.80 25.27
C ASN A 369 6.51 -8.23 26.56
N PRO A 370 5.39 -8.77 27.07
CA PRO A 370 4.74 -8.27 28.28
C PRO A 370 5.59 -8.48 29.55
N ASP A 371 6.64 -9.32 29.50
CA ASP A 371 7.52 -9.52 30.64
C ASP A 371 8.41 -8.30 30.95
N VAL A 372 8.68 -7.45 29.95
CA VAL A 372 9.67 -6.36 30.07
C VAL A 372 9.20 -5.03 29.48
N MET A 373 8.07 -5.00 28.78
CA MET A 373 7.47 -3.80 28.18
C MET A 373 6.09 -3.52 28.77
N GLU A 374 5.78 -2.25 28.96
CA GLU A 374 4.42 -1.84 29.34
C GLU A 374 3.52 -1.76 28.10
N GLY A 375 2.21 -1.89 28.31
CA GLY A 375 1.20 -1.64 27.28
C GLY A 375 1.15 -2.65 26.14
N VAL A 376 1.86 -3.79 26.21
CA VAL A 376 1.74 -4.85 25.20
C VAL A 376 0.29 -5.30 25.12
N SER A 377 -0.30 -5.10 23.96
CA SER A 377 -1.72 -5.34 23.75
C SER A 377 -2.03 -6.85 23.81
N PRO A 378 -3.25 -7.25 24.19
CA PRO A 378 -3.67 -8.65 24.11
C PRO A 378 -3.43 -9.23 22.71
N ASN A 379 -3.00 -10.49 22.63
CA ASN A 379 -2.69 -11.21 21.39
C ASN A 379 -1.58 -10.59 20.53
N MET A 380 -0.75 -9.70 21.07
CA MET A 380 0.32 -9.01 20.34
C MET A 380 1.72 -9.40 20.83
N ILE A 381 1.87 -10.65 21.28
CA ILE A 381 3.15 -11.16 21.79
C ILE A 381 4.04 -11.56 20.62
N VAL A 382 5.24 -10.97 20.57
CA VAL A 382 6.30 -11.40 19.65
C VAL A 382 7.08 -12.52 20.32
N GLY A 383 7.05 -13.73 19.74
CA GLY A 383 7.74 -14.91 20.24
C GLY A 383 8.81 -15.41 19.27
N SER A 384 9.35 -16.61 19.52
CA SER A 384 10.32 -17.25 18.61
C SER A 384 9.73 -17.68 17.27
N CYS A 385 8.40 -17.77 17.17
CA CYS A 385 7.66 -18.17 15.97
C CYS A 385 7.11 -16.97 15.17
N THR A 386 7.51 -15.75 15.53
CA THR A 386 7.02 -14.50 14.93
C THR A 386 8.03 -13.94 13.92
N ASP A 387 7.61 -13.76 12.67
CA ASP A 387 8.35 -12.99 11.67
C ASP A 387 8.06 -11.48 11.81
N VAL A 388 8.87 -10.62 11.20
CA VAL A 388 8.77 -9.17 11.34
C VAL A 388 8.84 -8.47 9.98
N ILE A 389 7.87 -7.60 9.71
CA ILE A 389 7.98 -6.58 8.67
C ILE A 389 8.21 -5.21 9.34
N ALA A 390 9.27 -4.53 8.93
CA ALA A 390 9.58 -3.18 9.40
C ALA A 390 8.66 -2.16 8.71
N GLY A 391 7.71 -1.62 9.47
CA GLY A 391 6.78 -0.56 9.02
C GLY A 391 7.27 0.85 9.36
N GLU A 392 8.39 1.02 10.06
CA GLU A 392 8.93 2.35 10.38
C GLU A 392 9.16 3.18 9.11
N GLY A 393 8.57 4.37 9.06
CA GLY A 393 8.65 5.26 7.91
C GLY A 393 7.89 4.75 6.68
N LYS A 394 6.99 3.76 6.82
CA LYS A 394 6.12 3.23 5.77
C LYS A 394 4.66 3.49 6.08
N ILE A 395 3.86 3.62 5.02
CA ILE A 395 2.41 3.69 5.09
C ILE A 395 1.84 2.31 4.81
N ILE A 396 0.90 1.85 5.62
CA ILE A 396 0.23 0.55 5.47
C ILE A 396 -1.25 0.82 5.19
N THR A 397 -1.76 0.26 4.10
CA THR A 397 -3.19 0.27 3.76
C THR A 397 -3.73 -1.14 3.69
N ALA A 398 -5.05 -1.28 3.72
CA ALA A 398 -5.67 -2.51 3.22
C ALA A 398 -5.29 -2.71 1.73
N GLY A 399 -5.28 -3.97 1.29
CA GLY A 399 -5.22 -4.28 -0.12
C GLY A 399 -6.45 -3.75 -0.86
N GLY A 400 -6.24 -3.15 -2.03
CA GLY A 400 -7.34 -2.60 -2.81
C GLY A 400 -8.26 -3.70 -3.37
N PHE A 401 -9.50 -3.33 -3.63
CA PHE A 401 -10.54 -4.17 -4.21
C PHE A 401 -11.11 -3.51 -5.46
N ASP A 402 -10.84 -4.11 -6.61
CA ASP A 402 -11.45 -3.73 -7.88
C ASP A 402 -12.68 -4.60 -8.16
N THR A 403 -13.86 -3.98 -8.16
CA THR A 403 -15.13 -4.68 -8.38
C THR A 403 -15.60 -4.72 -9.82
N HIS A 404 -14.90 -4.11 -10.78
CA HIS A 404 -15.35 -4.05 -12.18
C HIS A 404 -14.28 -4.63 -13.11
N ILE A 405 -14.05 -5.94 -13.01
CA ILE A 405 -13.10 -6.65 -13.87
C ILE A 405 -13.79 -7.41 -14.99
N HIS A 406 -13.30 -7.24 -16.21
CA HIS A 406 -13.58 -8.12 -17.33
C HIS A 406 -12.47 -9.15 -17.40
N PHE A 407 -12.78 -10.43 -17.15
CA PHE A 407 -11.80 -11.53 -17.18
C PHE A 407 -11.41 -11.89 -18.63
N ILE A 408 -10.76 -10.94 -19.30
CA ILE A 408 -10.31 -11.03 -20.69
C ILE A 408 -9.01 -11.82 -20.75
N CYS A 409 -8.08 -11.60 -19.81
CA CYS A 409 -6.84 -12.35 -19.75
C CYS A 409 -6.27 -12.46 -18.32
N PRO A 410 -5.55 -13.54 -17.98
CA PRO A 410 -5.00 -13.73 -16.64
C PRO A 410 -3.90 -12.71 -16.26
N GLN A 411 -3.26 -12.07 -17.24
CA GLN A 411 -2.21 -11.08 -17.02
C GLN A 411 -2.71 -9.86 -16.24
N GLN A 412 -4.00 -9.53 -16.35
CA GLN A 412 -4.63 -8.45 -15.58
C GLN A 412 -4.42 -8.63 -14.06
N VAL A 413 -4.35 -9.87 -13.57
CA VAL A 413 -4.12 -10.15 -12.14
C VAL A 413 -2.72 -9.72 -11.72
N TYR A 414 -1.71 -9.90 -12.57
CA TYR A 414 -0.33 -9.51 -12.27
C TYR A 414 -0.18 -7.99 -12.22
N GLU A 415 -0.83 -7.29 -13.16
CA GLU A 415 -0.92 -5.82 -13.15
C GLU A 415 -1.62 -5.32 -11.88
N ALA A 416 -2.81 -5.86 -11.59
CA ALA A 416 -3.60 -5.50 -10.42
C ALA A 416 -2.81 -5.70 -9.11
N ILE A 417 -2.24 -6.89 -8.87
CA ILE A 417 -1.51 -7.16 -7.63
C ILE A 417 -0.23 -6.34 -7.52
N SER A 418 0.48 -6.08 -8.62
CA SER A 418 1.66 -5.23 -8.60
C SER A 418 1.35 -3.78 -8.23
N SER A 419 0.11 -3.33 -8.46
CA SER A 419 -0.38 -1.99 -8.08
C SER A 419 -0.92 -1.90 -6.64
N GLY A 420 -1.08 -3.04 -5.94
CA GLY A 420 -1.63 -3.10 -4.58
C GLY A 420 -3.09 -3.57 -4.48
N ILE A 421 -3.70 -4.02 -5.59
CA ILE A 421 -5.02 -4.68 -5.56
C ILE A 421 -4.86 -6.13 -5.11
N THR A 422 -5.63 -6.54 -4.10
CA THR A 422 -5.58 -7.92 -3.53
C THR A 422 -6.85 -8.70 -3.75
N THR A 423 -7.93 -8.03 -4.16
CA THR A 423 -9.23 -8.63 -4.45
C THR A 423 -9.74 -8.10 -5.78
N ILE A 424 -10.28 -9.00 -6.60
CA ILE A 424 -10.96 -8.64 -7.84
C ILE A 424 -12.33 -9.29 -7.93
N LEU A 425 -13.31 -8.57 -8.45
CA LEU A 425 -14.64 -9.09 -8.77
C LEU A 425 -15.03 -8.68 -10.18
N GLY A 426 -15.66 -9.60 -10.90
CA GLY A 426 -15.91 -9.42 -12.31
C GLY A 426 -16.49 -10.65 -12.98
N GLY A 427 -16.53 -10.65 -14.31
CA GLY A 427 -17.00 -11.79 -15.08
C GLY A 427 -16.30 -11.87 -16.43
N GLY A 428 -16.35 -13.05 -17.03
CA GLY A 428 -15.73 -13.31 -18.32
C GLY A 428 -15.32 -14.76 -18.51
N THR A 429 -14.91 -15.09 -19.74
CA THR A 429 -14.44 -16.42 -20.17
C THR A 429 -13.24 -16.32 -21.11
N GLY A 430 -12.39 -15.29 -20.95
CA GLY A 430 -11.34 -14.94 -21.91
C GLY A 430 -11.81 -13.92 -22.95
N PRO A 431 -11.04 -13.66 -24.04
CA PRO A 431 -11.26 -12.54 -24.96
C PRO A 431 -12.38 -12.82 -25.99
N SER A 432 -13.56 -13.20 -25.53
CA SER A 432 -14.77 -13.31 -26.36
C SER A 432 -15.47 -11.96 -26.47
N ALA A 433 -16.24 -11.73 -27.53
CA ALA A 433 -17.01 -10.48 -27.69
C ALA A 433 -17.86 -10.16 -26.44
N GLY A 434 -18.51 -11.18 -25.85
CA GLY A 434 -19.30 -11.02 -24.63
C GLY A 434 -18.48 -10.59 -23.41
N THR A 435 -17.26 -11.11 -23.23
CA THR A 435 -16.39 -10.73 -22.10
C THR A 435 -15.72 -9.38 -22.34
N SER A 436 -15.30 -9.11 -23.57
CA SER A 436 -14.71 -7.82 -23.95
C SER A 436 -15.69 -6.66 -23.79
N ALA A 437 -17.01 -6.94 -23.79
CA ALA A 437 -18.05 -5.96 -23.56
C ALA A 437 -18.64 -6.01 -22.14
N THR A 438 -18.72 -7.18 -21.49
CA THR A 438 -19.52 -7.34 -20.27
C THR A 438 -18.84 -8.20 -19.20
N THR A 439 -18.96 -7.82 -17.93
CA THR A 439 -18.51 -8.64 -16.78
C THR A 439 -19.45 -9.82 -16.49
N CYS A 440 -19.58 -10.74 -17.44
CA CYS A 440 -20.47 -11.90 -17.33
C CYS A 440 -19.71 -13.20 -17.57
N THR A 441 -19.80 -14.15 -16.63
CA THR A 441 -19.46 -15.56 -16.86
C THR A 441 -20.76 -16.37 -17.00
N PRO A 442 -21.24 -16.63 -18.23
CA PRO A 442 -22.57 -17.17 -18.44
C PRO A 442 -22.65 -18.68 -18.20
N GLY A 443 -23.65 -19.09 -17.41
CA GLY A 443 -24.03 -20.50 -17.23
C GLY A 443 -23.10 -21.32 -16.32
N LYS A 444 -23.60 -22.49 -15.89
CA LYS A 444 -22.93 -23.32 -14.88
C LYS A 444 -21.59 -23.92 -15.30
N ASN A 445 -21.42 -24.24 -16.59
CA ASN A 445 -20.20 -24.90 -17.08
C ASN A 445 -19.01 -23.93 -17.03
N TYR A 446 -19.17 -22.74 -17.60
CA TYR A 446 -18.12 -21.72 -17.56
C TYR A 446 -17.90 -21.16 -16.16
N MET A 447 -18.93 -21.09 -15.32
CA MET A 447 -18.75 -20.71 -13.90
C MET A 447 -17.77 -21.67 -13.20
N ARG A 448 -17.99 -22.98 -13.32
CA ARG A 448 -17.08 -24.01 -12.79
C ARG A 448 -15.67 -23.87 -13.36
N GLU A 449 -15.54 -23.80 -14.68
CA GLU A 449 -14.23 -23.74 -15.36
C GLU A 449 -13.45 -22.49 -14.98
N MET A 450 -14.11 -21.34 -14.87
CA MET A 450 -13.47 -20.10 -14.45
C MET A 450 -13.08 -20.13 -12.97
N LEU A 451 -13.91 -20.68 -12.08
CA LEU A 451 -13.51 -20.88 -10.67
C LEU A 451 -12.26 -21.77 -10.57
N GLN A 452 -12.18 -22.84 -11.34
CA GLN A 452 -11.01 -23.72 -11.41
C GLN A 452 -9.78 -23.01 -12.02
N ALA A 453 -9.96 -22.23 -13.09
CA ALA A 453 -8.87 -21.47 -13.71
C ALA A 453 -8.31 -20.38 -12.77
N CYS A 454 -9.18 -19.76 -11.97
CA CYS A 454 -8.84 -18.70 -11.03
C CYS A 454 -8.27 -19.23 -9.70
N ASP A 455 -8.31 -20.54 -9.45
CA ASP A 455 -7.91 -21.17 -8.18
C ASP A 455 -6.41 -20.99 -7.86
N THR A 456 -5.58 -20.73 -8.87
CA THR A 456 -4.13 -20.51 -8.69
C THR A 456 -3.71 -19.04 -8.73
N LEU A 457 -4.63 -18.13 -9.03
CA LEU A 457 -4.32 -16.71 -9.15
C LEU A 457 -4.08 -16.08 -7.76
N PRO A 458 -3.08 -15.21 -7.58
CA PRO A 458 -2.60 -14.76 -6.26
C PRO A 458 -3.45 -13.67 -5.58
N VAL A 459 -4.74 -13.61 -5.88
CA VAL A 459 -5.69 -12.62 -5.36
C VAL A 459 -6.95 -13.31 -4.86
N ASN A 460 -7.69 -12.63 -3.98
CA ASN A 460 -9.06 -13.02 -3.72
C ASN A 460 -9.91 -12.71 -4.95
N LEU A 461 -10.91 -13.55 -5.23
CA LEU A 461 -11.66 -13.44 -6.48
C LEU A 461 -13.14 -13.77 -6.30
N GLY A 462 -14.00 -12.95 -6.88
CA GLY A 462 -15.43 -13.24 -7.04
C GLY A 462 -15.83 -13.20 -8.52
N ILE A 463 -16.75 -14.08 -8.94
CA ILE A 463 -17.23 -14.17 -10.32
C ILE A 463 -18.72 -13.78 -10.39
N THR A 464 -19.09 -12.96 -11.37
CA THR A 464 -20.46 -12.55 -11.66
C THR A 464 -21.04 -13.31 -12.84
N GLY A 465 -22.29 -13.74 -12.71
CA GLY A 465 -23.08 -14.31 -13.81
C GLY A 465 -23.76 -13.23 -14.66
N LYS A 466 -24.44 -13.64 -15.72
CA LYS A 466 -25.28 -12.76 -16.53
C LYS A 466 -26.66 -12.60 -15.89
N GLY A 467 -27.08 -11.36 -15.65
CA GLY A 467 -28.35 -10.97 -15.04
C GLY A 467 -29.48 -10.69 -16.05
N ASN A 468 -29.18 -10.58 -17.34
CA ASN A 468 -30.15 -10.23 -18.38
C ASN A 468 -31.04 -11.42 -18.78
N ASP A 469 -32.07 -11.71 -17.98
CA ASP A 469 -33.13 -12.65 -18.32
C ASP A 469 -34.45 -12.20 -17.66
N SER A 470 -35.54 -12.17 -18.42
CA SER A 470 -36.89 -11.87 -17.90
C SER A 470 -37.53 -13.05 -17.15
N SER A 471 -36.84 -14.20 -17.10
CA SER A 471 -37.19 -15.37 -16.31
C SER A 471 -36.10 -15.67 -15.28
N PRO A 472 -36.47 -16.06 -14.04
CA PRO A 472 -35.48 -16.24 -12.97
C PRO A 472 -34.72 -17.58 -13.02
N LEU A 473 -35.13 -18.54 -13.87
CA LEU A 473 -34.57 -19.90 -13.85
C LEU A 473 -33.06 -19.93 -14.10
N ALA A 474 -32.61 -19.38 -15.23
CA ALA A 474 -31.19 -19.40 -15.61
C ALA A 474 -30.33 -18.51 -14.69
N LEU A 475 -30.93 -17.45 -14.11
CA LEU A 475 -30.27 -16.59 -13.13
C LEU A 475 -29.94 -17.37 -11.85
N ARG A 476 -30.90 -18.13 -11.32
CA ARG A 476 -30.68 -19.02 -10.16
C ARG A 476 -29.61 -20.07 -10.43
N GLU A 477 -29.65 -20.71 -11.60
CA GLU A 477 -28.66 -21.74 -11.96
C GLU A 477 -27.22 -21.20 -11.92
N GLN A 478 -26.99 -19.97 -12.37
CA GLN A 478 -25.66 -19.34 -12.34
C GLN A 478 -25.19 -19.05 -10.91
N VAL A 479 -26.07 -18.52 -10.06
CA VAL A 479 -25.77 -18.25 -8.65
C VAL A 479 -25.49 -19.54 -7.90
N ILE A 480 -26.31 -20.58 -8.09
CA ILE A 480 -26.13 -21.92 -7.50
C ILE A 480 -24.84 -22.59 -8.02
N ALA A 481 -24.39 -22.27 -9.23
CA ALA A 481 -23.12 -22.77 -9.77
C ALA A 481 -21.88 -22.06 -9.20
N GLY A 482 -22.04 -20.96 -8.47
CA GLY A 482 -20.91 -20.27 -7.81
C GLY A 482 -20.83 -18.76 -8.08
N ALA A 483 -21.72 -18.17 -8.89
CA ALA A 483 -21.72 -16.73 -9.07
C ALA A 483 -22.02 -16.03 -7.74
N CYS A 484 -21.20 -15.05 -7.38
CA CYS A 484 -21.37 -14.22 -6.16
C CYS A 484 -22.12 -12.90 -6.42
N GLY A 485 -22.54 -12.67 -7.67
CA GLY A 485 -23.31 -11.52 -8.13
C GLY A 485 -23.80 -11.72 -9.56
N LEU A 486 -24.67 -10.84 -10.03
CA LEU A 486 -25.19 -10.85 -11.40
C LEU A 486 -25.02 -9.48 -12.05
N LYS A 487 -24.50 -9.44 -13.28
CA LYS A 487 -24.38 -8.22 -14.09
C LYS A 487 -25.54 -8.10 -15.07
N LEU A 488 -26.28 -7.00 -15.00
CA LEU A 488 -27.16 -6.50 -16.05
C LEU A 488 -26.35 -5.60 -16.99
N HIS A 489 -26.40 -5.84 -18.30
CA HIS A 489 -25.71 -5.05 -19.31
C HIS A 489 -26.57 -4.75 -20.54
N GLU A 490 -26.46 -3.55 -21.09
CA GLU A 490 -27.31 -3.11 -22.22
C GLU A 490 -27.08 -3.93 -23.49
N ASP A 491 -25.84 -4.34 -23.77
CA ASP A 491 -25.47 -5.27 -24.85
C ASP A 491 -26.21 -6.62 -24.79
N TRP A 492 -26.75 -6.99 -23.61
CA TRP A 492 -27.62 -8.16 -23.43
C TRP A 492 -29.10 -7.79 -23.15
N GLY A 493 -29.44 -6.50 -23.18
CA GLY A 493 -30.77 -5.94 -22.92
C GLY A 493 -31.04 -5.65 -21.44
N THR A 494 -30.73 -4.45 -20.96
CA THR A 494 -31.03 -4.00 -19.58
C THR A 494 -32.44 -3.40 -19.50
N THR A 495 -33.45 -4.22 -19.78
CA THR A 495 -34.86 -3.80 -19.79
C THR A 495 -35.46 -3.84 -18.39
N PRO A 496 -36.55 -3.08 -18.10
CA PRO A 496 -37.25 -3.14 -16.81
C PRO A 496 -37.63 -4.56 -16.35
N SER A 497 -38.01 -5.44 -17.29
CA SER A 497 -38.35 -6.83 -17.01
C SER A 497 -37.13 -7.67 -16.57
N ALA A 498 -35.99 -7.50 -17.24
CA ALA A 498 -34.74 -8.15 -16.85
C ALA A 498 -34.22 -7.62 -15.51
N ILE A 499 -34.31 -6.31 -15.28
CA ILE A 499 -33.96 -5.67 -14.00
C ILE A 499 -34.77 -6.29 -12.85
N ASP A 500 -36.09 -6.38 -13.00
CA ASP A 500 -36.97 -6.90 -11.95
C ASP A 500 -36.72 -8.38 -11.63
N SER A 501 -36.56 -9.20 -12.67
CA SER A 501 -36.24 -10.63 -12.55
C SER A 501 -34.89 -10.85 -11.86
N CYS A 502 -33.85 -10.11 -12.27
CA CYS A 502 -32.51 -10.19 -11.70
C CYS A 502 -32.49 -9.78 -10.23
N LEU A 503 -33.08 -8.65 -9.88
CA LEU A 503 -33.16 -8.19 -8.50
C LEU A 503 -33.97 -9.14 -7.61
N THR A 504 -35.02 -9.78 -8.14
CA THR A 504 -35.78 -10.82 -7.42
C THR A 504 -34.89 -12.01 -7.05
N VAL A 505 -34.05 -12.48 -7.97
CA VAL A 505 -33.10 -13.58 -7.70
C VAL A 505 -31.99 -13.14 -6.75
N CYS A 506 -31.51 -11.90 -6.87
CA CYS A 506 -30.52 -11.35 -5.95
C CYS A 506 -31.07 -11.27 -4.52
N ASP A 507 -32.32 -10.84 -4.34
CA ASP A 507 -33.00 -10.82 -3.05
C ASP A 507 -33.18 -12.23 -2.46
N GLU A 508 -33.52 -13.22 -3.30
CA GLU A 508 -33.69 -14.62 -2.88
C GLU A 508 -32.38 -15.27 -2.41
N LEU A 509 -31.26 -14.98 -3.09
CA LEU A 509 -29.99 -15.70 -2.92
C LEU A 509 -28.89 -14.86 -2.25
N ASP A 510 -29.22 -13.66 -1.77
CA ASP A 510 -28.33 -12.71 -1.08
C ASP A 510 -27.02 -12.41 -1.82
N VAL A 511 -27.12 -12.16 -3.13
CA VAL A 511 -26.00 -11.71 -3.98
C VAL A 511 -26.21 -10.29 -4.47
N GLN A 512 -25.15 -9.59 -4.89
CA GLN A 512 -25.30 -8.23 -5.40
C GLN A 512 -25.76 -8.22 -6.87
N CYS A 513 -26.61 -7.25 -7.21
CA CYS A 513 -26.96 -6.91 -8.58
C CYS A 513 -26.08 -5.73 -9.04
N LEU A 514 -25.36 -5.92 -10.14
CA LEU A 514 -24.50 -4.91 -10.74
C LEU A 514 -25.10 -4.52 -12.08
N ILE A 515 -25.14 -3.23 -12.42
CA ILE A 515 -25.88 -2.76 -13.60
C ILE A 515 -25.08 -1.76 -14.44
N HIS A 516 -25.15 -1.99 -15.74
CA HIS A 516 -24.92 -1.04 -16.82
C HIS A 516 -26.28 -0.81 -17.49
N THR A 517 -26.79 0.42 -17.45
CA THR A 517 -28.17 0.76 -17.82
C THR A 517 -28.33 1.01 -19.33
N ASP A 518 -29.57 1.19 -19.78
CA ASP A 518 -29.92 1.32 -21.21
C ASP A 518 -29.51 2.71 -21.74
N THR A 519 -28.32 2.82 -22.35
CA THR A 519 -27.80 4.10 -22.88
C THR A 519 -28.73 4.68 -23.94
N LEU A 520 -29.32 3.81 -24.75
CA LEU A 520 -30.19 4.16 -25.86
C LEU A 520 -31.56 4.69 -25.42
N ASN A 521 -31.91 4.50 -24.14
CA ASN A 521 -33.25 4.75 -23.62
C ASN A 521 -34.32 3.96 -24.38
N GLU A 522 -33.99 2.76 -24.89
CA GLU A 522 -34.85 1.97 -25.77
C GLU A 522 -36.13 1.53 -25.05
N SER A 523 -35.99 1.06 -23.81
CA SER A 523 -37.13 0.63 -22.98
C SER A 523 -37.71 1.76 -22.11
N GLY A 524 -37.04 2.92 -22.07
CA GLY A 524 -37.41 4.08 -21.26
C GLY A 524 -36.18 4.87 -20.78
N PHE A 525 -36.43 6.04 -20.19
CA PHE A 525 -35.40 6.88 -19.58
C PHE A 525 -34.96 6.39 -18.20
N VAL A 526 -34.02 7.09 -17.58
CA VAL A 526 -33.42 6.73 -16.29
C VAL A 526 -34.47 6.51 -15.20
N GLU A 527 -35.57 7.27 -15.19
CA GLU A 527 -36.64 7.15 -14.20
C GLU A 527 -37.39 5.82 -14.31
N SER A 528 -37.52 5.26 -15.52
CA SER A 528 -38.13 3.94 -15.75
C SER A 528 -37.24 2.83 -15.17
N THR A 529 -35.93 2.94 -15.35
CA THR A 529 -34.95 2.02 -14.76
C THR A 529 -34.92 2.13 -13.23
N ILE A 530 -34.94 3.35 -12.69
CA ILE A 530 -35.04 3.59 -11.23
C ILE A 530 -36.32 2.98 -10.68
N ALA A 531 -37.47 3.18 -11.34
CA ALA A 531 -38.73 2.57 -10.94
C ALA A 531 -38.69 1.04 -10.96
N ALA A 532 -37.98 0.43 -11.91
CA ALA A 532 -37.77 -1.02 -11.96
C ALA A 532 -36.92 -1.56 -10.80
N PHE A 533 -36.07 -0.72 -10.18
CA PHE A 533 -35.32 -1.12 -8.99
C PHE A 533 -36.26 -1.42 -7.81
N LYS A 534 -37.41 -0.74 -7.70
CA LYS A 534 -38.37 -0.89 -6.59
C LYS A 534 -37.69 -0.78 -5.22
N ASP A 535 -36.83 0.23 -5.07
CA ASP A 535 -36.03 0.52 -3.86
C ASP A 535 -35.09 -0.61 -3.39
N ARG A 536 -34.85 -1.65 -4.21
CA ARG A 536 -33.92 -2.74 -3.89
C ARG A 536 -32.47 -2.30 -4.10
N SER A 537 -31.56 -2.82 -3.27
CA SER A 537 -30.12 -2.53 -3.35
C SER A 537 -29.57 -2.88 -4.74
N ILE A 538 -28.86 -1.95 -5.36
CA ILE A 538 -28.23 -2.16 -6.66
C ILE A 538 -26.92 -1.38 -6.78
N HIS A 539 -25.91 -2.01 -7.38
CA HIS A 539 -24.63 -1.38 -7.67
C HIS A 539 -24.63 -0.86 -9.12
N THR A 540 -24.70 0.47 -9.29
CA THR A 540 -24.55 1.11 -10.60
C THR A 540 -23.07 1.27 -10.93
N TYR A 541 -22.63 0.59 -11.99
CA TYR A 541 -21.29 0.80 -12.54
C TYR A 541 -21.19 2.12 -13.31
N HIS A 542 -19.95 2.62 -13.45
CA HIS A 542 -19.56 3.82 -14.22
C HIS A 542 -20.66 4.88 -14.27
N THR A 543 -21.09 5.30 -13.06
CA THR A 543 -22.34 6.02 -12.83
C THR A 543 -22.40 7.36 -13.58
N GLU A 544 -21.27 7.94 -13.95
CA GLU A 544 -21.21 9.14 -14.79
C GLU A 544 -21.73 8.91 -16.22
N GLY A 545 -21.59 7.71 -16.75
CA GLY A 545 -22.20 7.28 -18.01
C GLY A 545 -21.29 7.21 -19.24
N ALA A 546 -20.03 7.66 -19.21
CA ALA A 546 -19.10 7.46 -20.33
C ALA A 546 -18.82 5.98 -20.58
N GLY A 547 -18.66 5.20 -19.50
CA GLY A 547 -18.60 3.73 -19.53
C GLY A 547 -19.92 3.06 -19.91
N GLY A 548 -21.02 3.83 -19.90
CA GLY A 548 -22.35 3.44 -20.40
C GLY A 548 -23.47 3.59 -19.38
N GLY A 549 -24.68 3.79 -19.90
CA GLY A 549 -25.89 4.08 -19.16
C GLY A 549 -26.70 5.22 -19.76
N HIS A 550 -27.97 5.34 -19.36
CA HIS A 550 -28.94 6.33 -19.85
C HIS A 550 -28.31 7.68 -20.22
N ALA A 551 -28.34 8.03 -21.51
CA ALA A 551 -27.81 9.28 -22.00
C ALA A 551 -28.87 10.39 -21.92
N PRO A 552 -28.56 11.59 -21.38
CA PRO A 552 -27.28 11.99 -20.78
C PRO A 552 -27.22 11.88 -19.24
N ASP A 553 -28.26 11.37 -18.59
CA ASP A 553 -28.60 11.69 -17.19
C ASP A 553 -28.49 10.54 -16.20
N ILE A 554 -27.85 9.41 -16.56
CA ILE A 554 -27.59 8.29 -15.65
C ILE A 554 -26.89 8.72 -14.35
N ILE A 555 -26.06 9.76 -14.38
CA ILE A 555 -25.38 10.29 -13.19
C ILE A 555 -26.33 10.74 -12.08
N SER A 556 -27.61 10.99 -12.39
CA SER A 556 -28.65 11.36 -11.43
C SER A 556 -28.90 10.28 -10.37
N VAL A 557 -28.62 9.00 -10.65
CA VAL A 557 -28.93 7.89 -9.75
C VAL A 557 -28.22 7.96 -8.39
N VAL A 558 -27.19 8.80 -8.25
CA VAL A 558 -26.51 9.06 -6.97
C VAL A 558 -27.44 9.65 -5.90
N GLU A 559 -28.59 10.18 -6.28
CA GLU A 559 -29.61 10.75 -5.37
C GLU A 559 -30.43 9.68 -4.61
N HIS A 560 -30.38 8.42 -5.04
CA HIS A 560 -31.21 7.36 -4.46
C HIS A 560 -30.52 6.56 -3.36
N ALA A 561 -31.28 6.24 -2.31
CA ALA A 561 -30.77 5.57 -1.13
C ALA A 561 -30.40 4.09 -1.35
N ASN A 562 -31.03 3.42 -2.31
CA ASN A 562 -30.79 2.02 -2.63
C ASN A 562 -29.68 1.82 -3.68
N VAL A 563 -29.11 2.90 -4.22
CA VAL A 563 -28.06 2.85 -5.23
C VAL A 563 -26.68 2.92 -4.57
N LEU A 564 -25.78 2.03 -4.99
CA LEU A 564 -24.37 1.97 -4.58
C LEU A 564 -23.49 2.39 -5.77
N PRO A 565 -23.24 3.70 -5.98
CA PRO A 565 -22.63 4.17 -7.21
C PRO A 565 -21.11 4.00 -7.23
N SER A 566 -20.59 3.45 -8.32
CA SER A 566 -19.16 3.42 -8.63
C SER A 566 -18.81 4.14 -9.92
N SER A 567 -17.55 4.53 -10.02
CA SER A 567 -16.92 5.01 -11.25
C SER A 567 -15.90 4.01 -11.77
N THR A 568 -15.64 4.08 -13.07
CA THR A 568 -14.50 3.42 -13.71
C THR A 568 -13.39 4.44 -13.96
N ASN A 569 -12.17 3.97 -14.17
CA ASN A 569 -11.00 4.81 -13.95
C ASN A 569 -10.51 5.68 -15.12
N PRO A 570 -10.87 5.49 -16.41
CA PRO A 570 -10.30 6.33 -17.47
C PRO A 570 -10.80 7.77 -17.45
N THR A 571 -12.02 8.02 -17.00
CA THR A 571 -12.55 9.39 -16.85
C THR A 571 -11.88 10.14 -15.70
N ARG A 572 -11.07 9.45 -14.88
CA ARG A 572 -10.64 9.93 -13.57
C ARG A 572 -9.21 10.50 -13.58
N PRO A 573 -9.02 11.75 -13.14
CA PRO A 573 -10.00 12.83 -13.16
C PRO A 573 -10.19 13.40 -14.58
N TYR A 574 -11.06 14.40 -14.72
CA TYR A 574 -11.20 15.12 -15.99
C TYR A 574 -9.90 15.87 -16.36
N THR A 575 -9.31 15.51 -17.49
CA THR A 575 -8.07 16.10 -18.03
C THR A 575 -8.24 16.54 -19.49
N ARG A 576 -7.24 17.26 -20.02
CA ARG A 576 -7.25 17.74 -21.42
C ARG A 576 -7.47 16.65 -22.47
N ASN A 577 -6.95 15.45 -22.25
CA ASN A 577 -7.04 14.36 -23.24
C ASN A 577 -8.23 13.43 -23.00
N THR A 578 -8.99 13.64 -21.92
CA THR A 578 -10.03 12.69 -21.50
C THR A 578 -11.08 12.52 -22.59
N LEU A 579 -11.60 13.61 -23.17
CA LEU A 579 -12.67 13.53 -24.18
C LEU A 579 -12.22 12.85 -25.46
N ASP A 580 -11.10 13.31 -26.03
CA ASP A 580 -10.56 12.78 -27.29
C ASP A 580 -10.23 11.29 -27.17
N GLU A 581 -9.65 10.86 -26.04
CA GLU A 581 -9.34 9.45 -25.77
C GLU A 581 -10.61 8.60 -25.71
N HIS A 582 -11.65 9.08 -25.01
CA HIS A 582 -12.85 8.28 -24.75
C HIS A 582 -13.72 8.08 -25.98
N LEU A 583 -13.77 9.06 -26.89
CA LEU A 583 -14.54 8.93 -28.11
C LEU A 583 -14.05 7.73 -28.94
N ASP A 584 -12.73 7.65 -29.20
CA ASP A 584 -12.14 6.54 -29.95
C ASP A 584 -12.22 5.21 -29.19
N MET A 585 -12.00 5.24 -27.87
CA MET A 585 -12.09 4.04 -27.02
C MET A 585 -13.49 3.44 -27.04
N LEU A 586 -14.54 4.26 -26.89
CA LEU A 586 -15.93 3.83 -26.91
C LEU A 586 -16.28 3.19 -28.26
N MET A 587 -15.87 3.82 -29.36
CA MET A 587 -16.13 3.29 -30.70
C MET A 587 -15.51 1.91 -30.91
N VAL A 588 -14.29 1.68 -30.39
CA VAL A 588 -13.64 0.36 -30.45
C VAL A 588 -14.34 -0.67 -29.56
N CYS A 589 -14.62 -0.33 -28.30
CA CYS A 589 -15.21 -1.27 -27.33
C CYS A 589 -16.61 -1.75 -27.77
N HIS A 590 -17.44 -0.88 -28.33
CA HIS A 590 -18.79 -1.20 -28.78
C HIS A 590 -18.89 -1.58 -30.26
N HIS A 591 -17.76 -1.81 -30.94
CA HIS A 591 -17.72 -2.22 -32.36
C HIS A 591 -18.46 -1.25 -33.30
N LEU A 592 -18.39 0.05 -32.99
CA LEU A 592 -19.04 1.10 -33.76
C LEU A 592 -18.19 1.52 -34.97
N SER A 593 -18.84 2.09 -35.98
CA SER A 593 -18.22 2.55 -37.22
C SER A 593 -18.26 4.06 -37.35
N LYS A 594 -17.09 4.68 -37.57
CA LYS A 594 -16.98 6.10 -37.95
C LYS A 594 -17.69 6.45 -39.26
N ASN A 595 -18.07 5.44 -40.04
CA ASN A 595 -18.76 5.61 -41.31
C ASN A 595 -20.29 5.55 -41.16
N ILE A 596 -20.82 5.32 -39.96
CA ILE A 596 -22.25 5.26 -39.67
C ILE A 596 -22.60 6.51 -38.84
N PRO A 597 -23.39 7.47 -39.35
CA PRO A 597 -23.74 8.69 -38.63
C PRO A 597 -24.40 8.43 -37.27
N GLU A 598 -25.24 7.40 -37.18
CA GLU A 598 -25.94 7.01 -35.96
C GLU A 598 -24.97 6.52 -34.87
N ASP A 599 -23.92 5.79 -35.26
CA ASP A 599 -22.87 5.31 -34.35
C ASP A 599 -22.03 6.48 -33.78
N VAL A 600 -21.74 7.48 -34.62
CA VAL A 600 -21.02 8.69 -34.19
C VAL A 600 -21.91 9.52 -33.26
N ALA A 601 -23.18 9.72 -33.60
CA ALA A 601 -24.13 10.44 -32.75
C ALA A 601 -24.32 9.75 -31.39
N PHE A 602 -24.37 8.41 -31.37
CA PHE A 602 -24.39 7.63 -30.13
C PHE A 602 -23.13 7.88 -29.29
N ALA A 603 -21.94 7.79 -29.88
CA ALA A 603 -20.68 8.04 -29.18
C ALA A 603 -20.58 9.48 -28.63
N GLU A 604 -20.97 10.49 -29.41
CA GLU A 604 -21.00 11.90 -29.02
C GLU A 604 -22.02 12.17 -27.90
N SER A 605 -23.16 11.49 -27.90
CA SER A 605 -24.14 11.61 -26.81
C SER A 605 -23.63 11.02 -25.48
N ARG A 606 -22.67 10.09 -25.55
CA ARG A 606 -22.18 9.32 -24.41
C ARG A 606 -20.94 9.92 -23.76
N ILE A 607 -20.05 10.54 -24.54
CA ILE A 607 -18.83 11.18 -24.03
C ILE A 607 -19.07 12.68 -23.83
N ARG A 608 -19.30 13.09 -22.57
CA ARG A 608 -19.74 14.45 -22.23
C ARG A 608 -18.78 15.10 -21.26
N ALA A 609 -18.30 16.31 -21.57
CA ALA A 609 -17.40 17.05 -20.69
C ALA A 609 -18.06 17.39 -19.36
N GLU A 610 -19.33 17.73 -19.41
CA GLU A 610 -20.12 18.23 -18.29
C GLU A 610 -20.32 17.15 -17.22
N THR A 611 -20.69 15.93 -17.61
CA THR A 611 -20.89 14.83 -16.65
C THR A 611 -19.57 14.28 -16.12
N ILE A 612 -18.51 14.20 -16.93
CA ILE A 612 -17.15 13.83 -16.48
C ILE A 612 -16.61 14.87 -15.46
N ALA A 613 -16.84 16.16 -15.71
CA ALA A 613 -16.48 17.22 -14.78
C ALA A 613 -17.31 17.16 -13.48
N ALA A 614 -18.61 16.85 -13.58
CA ALA A 614 -19.47 16.64 -12.42
C ALA A 614 -19.05 15.42 -11.60
N GLU A 615 -18.59 14.34 -12.24
CA GLU A 615 -18.10 13.14 -11.59
C GLU A 615 -16.91 13.42 -10.66
N ASP A 616 -15.99 14.33 -11.04
CA ASP A 616 -14.91 14.79 -10.14
C ASP A 616 -15.48 15.41 -8.85
N VAL A 617 -16.49 16.25 -8.99
CA VAL A 617 -17.16 16.94 -7.88
C VAL A 617 -17.92 15.94 -7.00
N LEU A 618 -18.69 15.03 -7.61
CA LEU A 618 -19.49 14.04 -6.89
C LEU A 618 -18.62 13.03 -6.14
N HIS A 619 -17.42 12.72 -6.64
CA HIS A 619 -16.44 11.95 -5.87
C HIS A 619 -15.98 12.69 -4.62
N ASP A 620 -15.65 13.98 -4.74
CA ASP A 620 -15.12 14.77 -3.62
C ASP A 620 -16.21 15.10 -2.60
N LEU A 621 -17.47 15.23 -3.03
CA LEU A 621 -18.64 15.35 -2.16
C LEU A 621 -18.95 14.04 -1.40
N GLY A 622 -18.53 12.89 -1.92
CA GLY A 622 -18.94 11.58 -1.40
C GLY A 622 -20.30 11.11 -1.92
N ALA A 623 -20.74 11.62 -3.07
CA ALA A 623 -21.93 11.13 -3.75
C ALA A 623 -21.64 9.90 -4.64
N ILE A 624 -20.41 9.74 -5.14
CA ILE A 624 -19.95 8.48 -5.73
C ILE A 624 -19.12 7.72 -4.70
N SER A 625 -19.44 6.45 -4.51
CA SER A 625 -19.00 5.67 -3.34
C SER A 625 -17.78 4.80 -3.58
N MET A 626 -17.53 4.43 -4.84
CA MET A 626 -16.54 3.43 -5.21
C MET A 626 -15.76 3.82 -6.46
N MET A 627 -14.53 3.32 -6.56
CA MET A 627 -13.66 3.38 -7.73
C MET A 627 -13.34 1.96 -8.18
N SER A 628 -13.40 1.72 -9.48
CA SER A 628 -13.09 0.43 -10.11
C SER A 628 -12.36 0.64 -11.42
N SER A 629 -11.87 -0.42 -12.08
CA SER A 629 -11.15 -0.26 -13.35
C SER A 629 -12.06 -0.18 -14.55
N ASP A 630 -12.81 -1.26 -14.85
CA ASP A 630 -13.34 -1.65 -16.17
C ASP A 630 -12.31 -2.33 -17.08
N SER A 631 -11.53 -3.24 -16.49
CA SER A 631 -10.25 -3.70 -17.04
C SER A 631 -10.29 -4.16 -18.51
N GLN A 632 -9.56 -3.47 -19.39
CA GLN A 632 -9.49 -3.71 -20.84
C GLN A 632 -10.83 -3.58 -21.60
N ALA A 633 -11.88 -3.05 -20.96
CA ALA A 633 -13.20 -2.83 -21.54
C ALA A 633 -13.67 -1.40 -21.25
N MET A 634 -12.82 -0.41 -21.56
CA MET A 634 -12.92 0.99 -21.10
C MET A 634 -12.33 1.26 -19.70
N GLY A 635 -11.24 0.56 -19.35
CA GLY A 635 -10.63 0.68 -18.02
C GLY A 635 -9.27 0.02 -17.85
N ARG A 636 -8.58 0.35 -16.76
CA ARG A 636 -7.18 -0.03 -16.51
C ARG A 636 -6.99 -0.68 -15.12
N CYS A 637 -6.86 -2.00 -15.05
CA CYS A 637 -6.77 -2.73 -13.76
C CYS A 637 -5.64 -2.26 -12.81
N GLY A 638 -4.50 -1.83 -13.36
CA GLY A 638 -3.36 -1.33 -12.57
C GLY A 638 -3.48 0.11 -12.08
N GLU A 639 -4.57 0.82 -12.38
CA GLU A 639 -4.70 2.26 -12.12
C GLU A 639 -5.84 2.64 -11.16
N VAL A 640 -6.54 1.69 -10.53
CA VAL A 640 -7.65 2.00 -9.60
C VAL A 640 -7.19 2.88 -8.43
N ILE A 641 -6.09 2.48 -7.77
CA ILE A 641 -5.50 3.24 -6.66
C ILE A 641 -4.93 4.57 -7.17
N LEU A 642 -4.18 4.53 -8.27
CA LEU A 642 -3.59 5.71 -8.92
C LEU A 642 -4.62 6.80 -9.19
N ARG A 643 -5.70 6.43 -9.87
CA ARG A 643 -6.74 7.34 -10.35
C ARG A 643 -7.60 7.89 -9.22
N THR A 644 -7.76 7.12 -8.15
CA THR A 644 -8.35 7.59 -6.88
C THR A 644 -7.56 8.79 -6.35
N TRP A 645 -6.24 8.67 -6.24
CA TRP A 645 -5.40 9.72 -5.68
C TRP A 645 -5.17 10.90 -6.64
N ASN A 646 -5.16 10.67 -7.96
CA ASN A 646 -5.20 11.76 -8.93
C ASN A 646 -6.47 12.61 -8.78
N THR A 647 -7.62 11.97 -8.58
CA THR A 647 -8.91 12.66 -8.41
C THR A 647 -8.94 13.46 -7.10
N ALA A 648 -8.51 12.87 -5.99
CA ALA A 648 -8.41 13.56 -4.70
C ALA A 648 -7.46 14.77 -4.79
N HIS A 649 -6.32 14.61 -5.45
CA HIS A 649 -5.37 15.71 -5.67
C HIS A 649 -5.97 16.84 -6.50
N LYS A 650 -6.55 16.52 -7.66
CA LYS A 650 -7.13 17.54 -8.56
C LYS A 650 -8.21 18.34 -7.81
N ASN A 651 -9.11 17.65 -7.11
CA ASN A 651 -10.16 18.31 -6.34
C ASN A 651 -9.58 19.19 -5.23
N LYS A 652 -8.52 18.77 -4.53
CA LYS A 652 -7.82 19.66 -3.59
C LYS A 652 -7.30 20.93 -4.27
N VAL A 653 -6.63 20.78 -5.41
CA VAL A 653 -6.01 21.92 -6.11
C VAL A 653 -7.05 22.92 -6.61
N GLN A 654 -8.17 22.43 -7.16
CA GLN A 654 -9.19 23.30 -7.74
C GLN A 654 -10.25 23.79 -6.74
N ARG A 655 -10.63 22.96 -5.76
CA ARG A 655 -11.73 23.24 -4.82
C ARG A 655 -11.25 23.59 -3.42
N GLY A 656 -9.96 23.43 -3.12
CA GLY A 656 -9.38 23.69 -1.80
C GLY A 656 -9.61 22.55 -0.80
N THR A 657 -9.42 22.87 0.47
CA THR A 657 -9.62 21.96 1.61
C THR A 657 -11.10 21.64 1.79
N LEU A 658 -11.44 20.39 2.13
CA LEU A 658 -12.83 20.04 2.49
C LEU A 658 -13.23 20.73 3.80
N LYS A 659 -14.52 20.99 3.97
CA LYS A 659 -15.07 21.64 5.18
C LYS A 659 -14.66 20.89 6.46
N GLU A 660 -14.64 19.56 6.41
CA GLU A 660 -14.28 18.68 7.52
C GLU A 660 -12.77 18.72 7.85
N ASP A 661 -11.94 19.18 6.92
CA ASP A 661 -10.48 19.31 7.05
C ASP A 661 -10.04 20.75 7.36
N GLU A 662 -10.95 21.73 7.33
CA GLU A 662 -10.66 23.14 7.61
C GLU A 662 -10.02 23.33 9.00
N GLY A 663 -8.93 24.10 9.05
CA GLY A 663 -8.20 24.38 10.30
C GLY A 663 -7.38 23.22 10.86
N THR A 664 -7.41 22.03 10.25
CA THR A 664 -6.67 20.86 10.74
C THR A 664 -5.19 20.85 10.30
N GLY A 665 -4.86 21.57 9.23
CA GLY A 665 -3.55 21.56 8.59
C GLY A 665 -3.23 20.28 7.80
N ALA A 666 -4.24 19.44 7.52
CA ALA A 666 -4.14 18.18 6.81
C ALA A 666 -5.41 17.90 5.99
N ASP A 667 -5.41 16.79 5.25
CA ASP A 667 -6.49 16.33 4.37
C ASP A 667 -7.05 14.97 4.84
N ASN A 668 -7.04 14.70 6.14
CA ASN A 668 -7.36 13.39 6.69
C ASN A 668 -8.75 12.92 6.29
N PHE A 669 -9.74 13.80 6.34
CA PHE A 669 -11.12 13.46 5.98
C PHE A 669 -11.24 13.16 4.49
N ARG A 670 -10.64 13.98 3.61
CA ARG A 670 -10.54 13.68 2.18
C ARG A 670 -9.85 12.33 1.95
N VAL A 671 -8.72 12.07 2.61
CA VAL A 671 -7.98 10.80 2.44
C VAL A 671 -8.81 9.60 2.90
N LYS A 672 -9.52 9.68 4.03
CA LYS A 672 -10.46 8.63 4.49
C LYS A 672 -11.61 8.42 3.50
N ARG A 673 -12.18 9.51 2.96
CA ARG A 673 -13.21 9.46 1.92
C ARG A 673 -12.72 8.70 0.68
N TYR A 674 -11.52 8.99 0.21
CA TYR A 674 -10.99 8.41 -1.04
C TYR A 674 -10.44 6.99 -0.86
N VAL A 675 -9.73 6.68 0.24
CA VAL A 675 -9.26 5.29 0.49
C VAL A 675 -10.44 4.33 0.61
N SER A 676 -11.57 4.79 1.16
CA SER A 676 -12.80 3.99 1.28
C SER A 676 -13.33 3.53 -0.08
N LYS A 677 -13.12 4.31 -1.15
CA LYS A 677 -13.68 4.06 -2.49
C LYS A 677 -13.11 2.81 -3.15
N TYR A 678 -11.91 2.38 -2.81
CA TYR A 678 -11.28 1.18 -3.37
C TYR A 678 -10.97 0.11 -2.31
N THR A 679 -11.41 0.28 -1.07
CA THR A 679 -11.16 -0.67 0.03
C THR A 679 -12.48 -1.15 0.63
N ILE A 680 -13.04 -0.42 1.60
CA ILE A 680 -14.18 -0.87 2.38
C ILE A 680 -15.50 -0.77 1.63
N ASN A 681 -15.72 0.25 0.81
CA ASN A 681 -17.00 0.43 0.11
C ASN A 681 -17.25 -0.67 -0.93
N PRO A 682 -16.27 -1.04 -1.78
CA PRO A 682 -16.40 -2.23 -2.63
C PRO A 682 -16.69 -3.50 -1.81
N ALA A 683 -16.02 -3.68 -0.67
CA ALA A 683 -16.23 -4.85 0.17
C ALA A 683 -17.63 -4.88 0.82
N VAL A 684 -18.17 -3.74 1.25
CA VAL A 684 -19.54 -3.62 1.78
C VAL A 684 -20.55 -3.89 0.66
N ALA A 685 -20.39 -3.25 -0.49
CA ALA A 685 -21.30 -3.38 -1.62
C ALA A 685 -21.42 -4.83 -2.11
N GLN A 686 -20.34 -5.61 -2.04
CA GLN A 686 -20.31 -7.00 -2.52
C GLN A 686 -20.50 -8.06 -1.42
N GLY A 687 -20.82 -7.66 -0.19
CA GLY A 687 -21.02 -8.62 0.91
C GLY A 687 -19.74 -9.32 1.40
N MET A 688 -18.58 -8.73 1.16
CA MET A 688 -17.24 -9.27 1.44
C MET A 688 -16.53 -8.56 2.61
N SER A 689 -17.13 -7.50 3.16
CA SER A 689 -16.54 -6.65 4.21
C SER A 689 -16.24 -7.36 5.53
N HIS A 690 -16.83 -8.54 5.75
CA HIS A 690 -16.55 -9.37 6.92
C HIS A 690 -15.22 -10.14 6.83
N VAL A 691 -14.61 -10.21 5.64
CA VAL A 691 -13.32 -10.88 5.41
C VAL A 691 -12.24 -9.86 5.05
N ILE A 692 -12.56 -8.84 4.24
CA ILE A 692 -11.58 -7.94 3.63
C ILE A 692 -12.01 -6.45 3.69
N GLY A 693 -11.22 -5.57 3.09
CA GLY A 693 -11.58 -4.19 2.77
C GLY A 693 -11.10 -3.14 3.76
N SER A 694 -10.40 -3.52 4.84
CA SER A 694 -9.83 -2.55 5.79
C SER A 694 -8.79 -3.18 6.71
N VAL A 695 -7.99 -2.33 7.37
CA VAL A 695 -7.01 -2.74 8.39
C VAL A 695 -7.72 -2.83 9.74
N GLU A 696 -8.45 -3.92 9.95
CA GLU A 696 -9.26 -4.16 11.16
C GLU A 696 -9.06 -5.58 11.70
N VAL A 697 -9.09 -5.73 13.03
CA VAL A 697 -8.98 -7.05 13.69
C VAL A 697 -10.12 -7.97 13.25
N GLY A 698 -9.78 -9.24 13.00
CA GLY A 698 -10.69 -10.28 12.51
C GLY A 698 -10.75 -10.39 10.99
N LYS A 699 -10.19 -9.42 10.25
CA LYS A 699 -10.10 -9.47 8.78
C LYS A 699 -8.84 -10.18 8.30
N LEU A 700 -8.86 -10.66 7.06
CA LEU A 700 -7.70 -11.22 6.39
C LEU A 700 -6.57 -10.18 6.37
N ALA A 701 -5.35 -10.61 6.65
CA ALA A 701 -4.16 -9.76 6.61
C ALA A 701 -3.70 -9.51 5.17
N ASP A 702 -4.59 -8.86 4.40
CA ASP A 702 -4.36 -8.37 3.05
C ASP A 702 -3.96 -6.91 3.12
N LEU A 703 -2.65 -6.67 3.10
CA LEU A 703 -2.04 -5.39 3.43
C LEU A 703 -1.05 -4.97 2.36
N VAL A 704 -0.91 -3.66 2.18
CA VAL A 704 0.03 -3.09 1.22
C VAL A 704 0.96 -2.14 1.94
N VAL A 705 2.26 -2.34 1.76
CA VAL A 705 3.32 -1.52 2.33
C VAL A 705 3.80 -0.54 1.29
N TRP A 706 3.70 0.75 1.61
CA TRP A 706 4.09 1.85 0.75
C TRP A 706 5.27 2.58 1.36
N ASP A 707 6.26 2.88 0.54
CA ASP A 707 7.11 4.03 0.85
C ASP A 707 6.27 5.31 0.63
N PRO A 708 6.28 6.28 1.56
CA PRO A 708 5.50 7.50 1.41
C PRO A 708 5.76 8.24 0.09
N ALA A 709 6.97 8.16 -0.47
CA ALA A 709 7.29 8.80 -1.75
C ALA A 709 6.62 8.13 -2.95
N TRP A 710 6.28 6.85 -2.84
CA TRP A 710 5.66 6.04 -3.90
C TRP A 710 4.18 5.75 -3.66
N PHE A 711 3.60 6.28 -2.58
CA PHE A 711 2.20 6.08 -2.23
C PHE A 711 1.27 6.43 -3.41
N GLY A 712 0.33 5.52 -3.68
CA GLY A 712 -0.63 5.65 -4.77
C GLY A 712 -0.11 5.25 -6.16
N THR A 713 1.15 4.82 -6.27
CA THR A 713 1.74 4.33 -7.54
C THR A 713 2.24 2.89 -7.40
N LYS A 714 3.47 2.72 -6.91
CA LYS A 714 4.21 1.46 -6.87
C LYS A 714 4.42 1.06 -5.40
N PRO A 715 3.64 0.10 -4.87
CA PRO A 715 3.85 -0.38 -3.51
C PRO A 715 5.20 -1.11 -3.41
N MET A 716 5.78 -1.14 -2.21
CA MET A 716 7.00 -1.92 -1.95
C MET A 716 6.69 -3.40 -1.79
N THR A 717 5.59 -3.71 -1.10
CA THR A 717 5.24 -5.09 -0.72
C THR A 717 3.73 -5.22 -0.63
N VAL A 718 3.20 -6.31 -1.17
CA VAL A 718 1.79 -6.72 -1.08
C VAL A 718 1.73 -8.03 -0.33
N ILE A 719 0.94 -8.07 0.72
CA ILE A 719 0.78 -9.18 1.66
C ILE A 719 -0.60 -9.78 1.43
N LYS A 720 -0.69 -11.11 1.32
CA LYS A 720 -1.94 -11.88 1.24
C LYS A 720 -2.02 -12.86 2.40
N SER A 721 -3.05 -12.74 3.21
CA SER A 721 -3.22 -13.56 4.43
C SER A 721 -1.94 -13.61 5.28
N GLY A 722 -1.28 -12.47 5.50
CA GLY A 722 -0.06 -12.42 6.30
C GLY A 722 1.21 -12.95 5.63
N PHE A 723 1.15 -13.38 4.37
CA PHE A 723 2.30 -13.89 3.63
C PHE A 723 2.59 -13.01 2.41
N ILE A 724 3.86 -12.72 2.13
CA ILE A 724 4.23 -11.78 1.06
C ILE A 724 3.90 -12.39 -0.31
N ALA A 725 3.07 -11.70 -1.07
CA ALA A 725 2.62 -12.09 -2.39
C ALA A 725 3.44 -11.47 -3.51
N TRP A 726 3.65 -10.16 -3.45
CA TRP A 726 4.40 -9.39 -4.45
C TRP A 726 5.32 -8.39 -3.76
N ALA A 727 6.49 -8.12 -4.32
CA ALA A 727 7.39 -7.10 -3.79
C ALA A 727 8.28 -6.47 -4.86
N GLN A 728 8.70 -5.22 -4.63
CA GLN A 728 9.82 -4.61 -5.36
C GLN A 728 11.11 -5.31 -4.95
N MET A 729 11.68 -6.09 -5.87
CA MET A 729 12.81 -6.96 -5.59
C MET A 729 13.89 -6.82 -6.66
N GLY A 730 15.13 -6.69 -6.20
CA GLY A 730 16.33 -6.54 -7.01
C GLY A 730 16.76 -7.80 -7.78
N ASP A 731 18.03 -7.82 -8.18
CA ASP A 731 18.71 -8.97 -8.78
C ASP A 731 18.69 -10.18 -7.82
N PRO A 732 18.03 -11.30 -8.19
CA PRO A 732 17.95 -12.48 -7.34
C PRO A 732 19.29 -13.16 -7.04
N ASN A 733 20.34 -12.91 -7.84
CA ASN A 733 21.68 -13.45 -7.60
C ASN A 733 22.55 -12.55 -6.70
N ALA A 734 22.11 -11.32 -6.43
CA ALA A 734 22.93 -10.34 -5.72
C ALA A 734 23.18 -10.72 -4.25
N SER A 735 24.22 -10.13 -3.68
CA SER A 735 24.57 -10.27 -2.26
C SER A 735 23.50 -9.70 -1.30
N ILE A 736 22.68 -8.76 -1.77
CA ILE A 736 21.58 -8.12 -1.03
C ILE A 736 20.40 -7.80 -1.96
N PRO A 737 19.15 -7.73 -1.45
CA PRO A 737 17.94 -7.67 -2.27
C PRO A 737 17.69 -6.33 -3.00
N THR A 738 18.49 -5.29 -2.71
CA THR A 738 18.31 -3.92 -3.21
C THR A 738 19.20 -3.61 -4.43
N VAL A 739 19.92 -4.60 -4.95
CA VAL A 739 20.74 -4.46 -6.17
C VAL A 739 19.85 -4.40 -7.40
N GLN A 740 20.12 -3.44 -8.29
CA GLN A 740 19.34 -3.24 -9.50
C GLN A 740 19.47 -4.41 -10.51
N PRO A 741 18.43 -4.69 -11.32
CA PRO A 741 17.14 -4.00 -11.40
C PRO A 741 16.16 -4.38 -10.29
N ILE A 742 15.58 -3.35 -9.66
CA ILE A 742 14.41 -3.51 -8.78
C ILE A 742 13.14 -3.45 -9.63
N ILE A 743 12.39 -4.55 -9.65
CA ILE A 743 11.10 -4.66 -10.34
C ILE A 743 10.08 -5.36 -9.44
N ALA A 744 8.79 -5.21 -9.73
CA ALA A 744 7.73 -5.94 -9.02
C ALA A 744 7.78 -7.42 -9.41
N ARG A 745 7.97 -8.32 -8.44
CA ARG A 745 8.08 -9.77 -8.65
C ARG A 745 7.09 -10.56 -7.79
N PRO A 746 6.58 -11.71 -8.28
CA PRO A 746 5.91 -12.67 -7.43
C PRO A 746 6.86 -13.20 -6.35
N MET A 747 6.34 -13.35 -5.14
CA MET A 747 7.04 -13.91 -3.98
C MET A 747 6.51 -15.32 -3.69
N PHE A 748 6.49 -15.77 -2.44
CA PHE A 748 6.15 -17.15 -2.08
C PHE A 748 4.66 -17.39 -1.86
N ALA A 749 3.88 -16.41 -1.38
CA ALA A 749 2.43 -16.59 -1.18
C ALA A 749 1.63 -17.06 -2.42
N PRO A 750 1.95 -16.64 -3.66
CA PRO A 750 1.31 -17.12 -4.88
C PRO A 750 1.43 -18.63 -5.10
N LEU A 751 2.44 -19.27 -4.49
CA LEU A 751 2.65 -20.72 -4.55
C LEU A 751 1.76 -21.48 -3.54
N VAL A 752 1.01 -20.77 -2.71
CA VAL A 752 0.14 -21.32 -1.66
C VAL A 752 -1.29 -20.81 -1.87
N PRO A 753 -2.14 -21.54 -2.63
CA PRO A 753 -3.51 -21.09 -2.95
C PRO A 753 -4.36 -20.71 -1.73
N SER A 754 -4.18 -21.38 -0.59
CA SER A 754 -4.93 -21.10 0.65
C SER A 754 -4.66 -19.72 1.29
N THR A 755 -3.72 -18.94 0.74
CA THR A 755 -3.49 -17.52 1.09
C THR A 755 -4.49 -16.56 0.45
N SER A 756 -5.37 -17.07 -0.41
CA SER A 756 -6.40 -16.30 -1.10
C SER A 756 -7.77 -16.94 -0.95
N VAL A 757 -8.81 -16.14 -1.19
CA VAL A 757 -10.22 -16.53 -1.05
C VAL A 757 -10.93 -16.52 -2.40
N LEU A 758 -11.73 -17.55 -2.70
CA LEU A 758 -12.77 -17.48 -3.73
C LEU A 758 -14.10 -17.14 -3.05
N PHE A 759 -14.68 -16.02 -3.46
CA PHE A 759 -16.00 -15.59 -3.02
C PHE A 759 -17.07 -16.14 -3.95
N VAL A 760 -18.07 -16.80 -3.36
CA VAL A 760 -19.17 -17.47 -4.05
C VAL A 760 -20.50 -17.18 -3.33
N SER A 761 -21.64 -17.58 -3.89
CA SER A 761 -22.91 -17.50 -3.16
C SER A 761 -23.01 -18.58 -2.08
N GLU A 762 -23.73 -18.29 -1.00
CA GLU A 762 -24.08 -19.31 0.03
C GLU A 762 -24.83 -20.49 -0.60
N ALA A 763 -25.69 -20.23 -1.61
CA ALA A 763 -26.44 -21.25 -2.34
C ALA A 763 -25.53 -22.28 -3.05
N SER A 764 -24.40 -21.83 -3.58
CA SER A 764 -23.44 -22.72 -4.25
C SER A 764 -22.68 -23.64 -3.28
N ILE A 765 -22.45 -23.19 -2.05
CA ILE A 765 -21.83 -24.00 -0.99
C ILE A 765 -22.84 -25.04 -0.49
N THR A 766 -24.03 -24.59 -0.12
CA THR A 766 -25.09 -25.44 0.46
C THR A 766 -25.64 -26.48 -0.53
N SER A 767 -25.61 -26.21 -1.84
CA SER A 767 -25.97 -27.19 -2.86
C SER A 767 -24.92 -28.29 -3.09
N GLY A 768 -23.70 -28.15 -2.54
CA GLY A 768 -22.59 -29.08 -2.74
C GLY A 768 -21.83 -28.90 -4.05
N ASN A 769 -22.20 -27.90 -4.88
CA ASN A 769 -21.52 -27.64 -6.15
C ASN A 769 -20.07 -27.23 -5.95
N ILE A 770 -19.79 -26.31 -5.02
CA ILE A 770 -18.43 -25.80 -4.81
C ILE A 770 -17.46 -26.88 -4.35
N ASP A 771 -17.90 -27.78 -3.47
CA ASP A 771 -17.10 -28.92 -3.02
C ASP A 771 -16.73 -29.86 -4.20
N SER A 772 -17.66 -30.05 -5.14
CA SER A 772 -17.45 -30.88 -6.33
C SER A 772 -16.39 -30.33 -7.31
N TYR A 773 -15.97 -29.07 -7.17
CA TYR A 773 -15.04 -28.44 -8.11
C TYR A 773 -13.57 -28.67 -7.78
N GLY A 774 -13.25 -29.17 -6.58
CA GLY A 774 -11.88 -29.51 -6.17
C GLY A 774 -10.95 -28.30 -6.01
N LEU A 775 -11.48 -27.16 -5.56
CA LEU A 775 -10.77 -25.89 -5.40
C LEU A 775 -9.81 -25.93 -4.20
N LYS A 776 -8.64 -25.30 -4.33
CA LYS A 776 -7.57 -25.26 -3.31
C LYS A 776 -7.57 -23.97 -2.49
N LYS A 777 -8.11 -22.88 -3.05
CA LYS A 777 -8.31 -21.64 -2.30
C LYS A 777 -9.31 -21.82 -1.17
N LYS A 778 -9.23 -20.94 -0.18
CA LYS A 778 -10.28 -20.84 0.84
C LYS A 778 -11.57 -20.37 0.16
N ILE A 779 -12.71 -20.92 0.55
CA ILE A 779 -14.02 -20.50 0.06
C ILE A 779 -14.69 -19.63 1.11
N ALA A 780 -15.31 -18.51 0.69
CA ALA A 780 -16.17 -17.70 1.54
C ALA A 780 -17.45 -17.31 0.81
N ALA A 781 -18.59 -17.38 1.49
CA ALA A 781 -19.84 -16.87 0.95
C ALA A 781 -19.88 -15.34 1.03
N VAL A 782 -20.41 -14.70 -0.02
CA VAL A 782 -20.92 -13.32 0.11
C VAL A 782 -22.16 -13.32 0.98
N LYS A 783 -22.36 -12.25 1.75
CA LYS A 783 -23.53 -12.11 2.61
C LYS A 783 -23.89 -10.65 2.86
N ASN A 784 -25.16 -10.42 3.20
CA ASN A 784 -25.73 -9.10 3.49
C ASN A 784 -25.58 -8.12 2.31
N CYS A 785 -25.85 -8.60 1.09
CA CYS A 785 -25.78 -7.81 -0.14
C CYS A 785 -27.06 -6.98 -0.38
N ARG A 786 -28.17 -7.34 0.28
CA ARG A 786 -29.51 -6.82 -0.04
C ARG A 786 -30.03 -5.77 0.95
N ASN A 787 -29.56 -5.82 2.20
CA ASN A 787 -29.97 -4.91 3.27
C ASN A 787 -29.02 -3.71 3.44
N ILE A 788 -28.41 -3.27 2.35
CA ILE A 788 -27.46 -2.16 2.31
C ILE A 788 -27.96 -1.09 1.33
N GLY A 789 -27.49 0.14 1.54
CA GLY A 789 -27.74 1.26 0.65
C GLY A 789 -26.64 2.30 0.74
N LYS A 790 -26.87 3.46 0.13
CA LYS A 790 -25.92 4.56 0.07
C LYS A 790 -25.39 4.98 1.46
N LYS A 791 -26.26 4.97 2.48
CA LYS A 791 -25.91 5.28 3.89
C LYS A 791 -24.82 4.36 4.48
N ASP A 792 -24.63 3.18 3.91
CA ASP A 792 -23.67 2.19 4.42
C ASP A 792 -22.27 2.40 3.83
N MET A 793 -22.15 3.25 2.79
CA MET A 793 -20.90 3.61 2.12
C MET A 793 -20.08 4.57 2.98
N LYS A 794 -18.97 4.08 3.55
CA LYS A 794 -18.13 4.82 4.49
C LYS A 794 -17.59 6.10 3.83
N PHE A 795 -17.82 7.23 4.49
CA PHE A 795 -17.45 8.58 4.05
C PHE A 795 -18.03 9.03 2.69
N ASN A 796 -18.92 8.23 2.10
CA ASN A 796 -19.44 8.46 0.75
C ASN A 796 -20.95 8.16 0.68
N ASP A 797 -21.70 8.68 1.63
CA ASP A 797 -23.13 8.45 1.84
C ASP A 797 -24.02 9.62 1.38
N VAL A 798 -23.44 10.62 0.71
CA VAL A 798 -24.16 11.85 0.32
C VAL A 798 -25.09 11.56 -0.87
N MET A 799 -26.33 12.03 -0.78
CA MET A 799 -27.37 11.87 -1.82
C MET A 799 -27.88 13.26 -2.23
N PRO A 800 -27.12 14.01 -3.04
CA PRO A 800 -27.57 15.31 -3.49
C PRO A 800 -28.76 15.15 -4.43
N LYS A 801 -29.70 16.11 -4.42
CA LYS A 801 -30.74 16.15 -5.45
C LYS A 801 -30.12 16.50 -6.78
N MET A 802 -30.33 15.67 -7.79
CA MET A 802 -29.68 15.82 -9.08
C MET A 802 -30.60 16.48 -10.11
N LYS A 803 -29.98 17.22 -11.02
CA LYS A 803 -30.61 17.69 -12.26
C LYS A 803 -29.57 17.67 -13.37
N VAL A 804 -29.92 17.10 -14.51
CA VAL A 804 -29.10 17.14 -15.73
C VAL A 804 -29.93 17.81 -16.80
N ASP A 805 -29.37 18.85 -17.43
CA ASP A 805 -30.04 19.51 -18.55
C ASP A 805 -29.98 18.62 -19.80
N PRO A 806 -31.11 18.30 -20.44
CA PRO A 806 -31.13 17.36 -21.56
C PRO A 806 -30.51 17.91 -22.84
N GLU A 807 -30.30 19.23 -22.97
CA GLU A 807 -29.76 19.85 -24.18
C GLU A 807 -28.28 20.21 -24.04
N ASN A 808 -27.89 20.78 -22.89
CA ASN A 808 -26.52 21.25 -22.65
C ASN A 808 -25.76 20.43 -21.62
N TYR A 809 -26.36 19.36 -21.07
CA TYR A 809 -25.75 18.40 -20.15
C TYR A 809 -25.23 18.99 -18.83
N ARG A 810 -25.58 20.24 -18.52
CA ARG A 810 -25.24 20.87 -17.25
C ARG A 810 -25.78 20.05 -16.09
N VAL A 811 -24.89 19.66 -15.18
CA VAL A 811 -25.21 18.88 -13.99
C VAL A 811 -25.31 19.80 -12.77
N GLU A 812 -26.42 19.72 -12.04
CA GLU A 812 -26.60 20.40 -10.75
C GLU A 812 -26.79 19.37 -9.64
N ALA A 813 -26.08 19.59 -8.52
CA ALA A 813 -26.22 18.86 -7.27
C ALA A 813 -26.74 19.84 -6.21
N ASP A 814 -27.92 19.58 -5.64
CA ASP A 814 -28.62 20.49 -4.72
C ASP A 814 -28.78 21.92 -5.26
N GLY A 815 -29.02 22.04 -6.58
CA GLY A 815 -29.16 23.31 -7.28
C GLY A 815 -27.83 24.06 -7.53
N VAL A 816 -26.69 23.45 -7.20
CA VAL A 816 -25.35 24.01 -7.45
C VAL A 816 -24.74 23.32 -8.67
N HIS A 817 -24.24 24.10 -9.63
CA HIS A 817 -23.56 23.57 -10.81
C HIS A 817 -22.31 22.76 -10.41
N ALA A 818 -22.35 21.45 -10.63
CA ALA A 818 -21.26 20.54 -10.36
C ALA A 818 -20.30 20.52 -11.56
N THR A 819 -19.30 21.39 -11.54
CA THR A 819 -18.33 21.52 -12.64
C THR A 819 -16.90 21.72 -12.14
N CYS A 820 -15.93 21.44 -12.99
CA CYS A 820 -14.51 21.67 -12.77
C CYS A 820 -13.77 21.81 -14.11
N GLU A 821 -12.61 22.46 -14.09
CA GLU A 821 -11.78 22.63 -15.28
C GLU A 821 -10.96 21.36 -15.57
N ALA A 822 -10.69 21.08 -16.84
CA ALA A 822 -9.80 20.00 -17.24
C ALA A 822 -8.38 20.21 -16.68
N ALA A 823 -7.85 19.22 -15.96
CA ALA A 823 -6.47 19.29 -15.47
C ALA A 823 -5.48 19.25 -16.63
N THR A 824 -4.48 20.14 -16.59
CA THR A 824 -3.41 20.23 -17.60
C THR A 824 -2.19 19.37 -17.26
N SER A 825 -2.09 18.97 -16.00
CA SER A 825 -1.05 18.09 -15.46
C SER A 825 -1.60 17.37 -14.24
N LEU A 826 -1.02 16.21 -13.92
CA LEU A 826 -1.34 15.44 -12.73
C LEU A 826 -0.06 14.90 -12.09
N PRO A 827 -0.03 14.75 -10.75
CA PRO A 827 1.04 14.03 -10.07
C PRO A 827 0.93 12.53 -10.41
N LEU A 828 1.89 11.73 -9.95
CA LEU A 828 1.85 10.27 -10.10
C LEU A 828 1.88 9.78 -11.58
N THR A 829 2.32 10.63 -12.51
CA THR A 829 2.39 10.34 -13.95
C THR A 829 3.84 10.08 -14.40
N GLN A 830 4.40 10.91 -15.28
CA GLN A 830 5.76 10.78 -15.83
C GLN A 830 6.86 10.85 -14.76
N ALA A 831 6.58 11.43 -13.59
CA ALA A 831 7.49 11.41 -12.47
C ALA A 831 7.67 10.01 -11.86
N ALA A 832 6.67 9.14 -12.02
CA ALA A 832 6.64 7.79 -11.44
C ALA A 832 6.79 6.66 -12.47
N TYR A 833 6.42 6.87 -13.73
CA TYR A 833 6.41 5.84 -14.78
C TYR A 833 7.34 6.15 -15.96
N VAL A 834 7.87 5.09 -16.58
CA VAL A 834 8.79 5.19 -17.72
C VAL A 834 8.06 5.48 -19.04
N TYR A 835 6.82 4.99 -19.16
CA TYR A 835 5.93 5.16 -20.30
C TYR A 835 4.57 5.65 -19.85
#